data_AF-A0A0K2H302-F1
#
_entry.id   AF-A0A0K2H302-F1
#
_cell.length_a   1.000
_cell.length_b   1.000
_cell.length_c   1.000
_cell.angle_alpha   90.00
_cell.angle_beta   90.00
_cell.angle_gamma   90.00
#
_symmetry.space_group_name_H-M   'P 1'
#
loop_
_entity.id
_entity.type
_entity.pdbx_description
1 polymer ?
#
loop_
_entity_poly.entity_id
_entity_poly.type
_entity_poly.pdbx_seq_one_letter_code
_entity_poly.pdbx_strand_id
1 'polypeptide(L)'
;MRPMLALATAGPIMLGITGFSAWLAQAIGLSHSWFLVLAMWALFAALSYLVRSFIKSSTPSDSFSSGYLTALITAAVTLVATTRVMFSLAQVPGGPGSIREAWDMLWHTNFLRFIQETGNASPVSAGLLLHQETHSESFYPSGWHAMAALLPGDIFLNANVFSFLAPSLILPAGMALLARTVAGPKWATIAGPAAALLSLLTPEIWIALWKTSSMPYLLAVACVPAATALALRGYIVPSGLAIVGALTVHPAAAITVALFVALWFITQPSVAGLIRTALIGVIAGAMCIPILLSALGQGESVAGFTGQIKIPRDESLWRSLIGMSSYTEDIQFPLVMLVLFAAGIVVALLRRHPWTPWPALAFGLLFMVSDSAQVRWSEPFGTWLKAIGMFYYDMPYRVQAAMGILRVLLAALAIAGVVALVSALVSRLRSRADRDEKTTSLPSEDSASLDDDPTVKTSLTNSRATDNEPSRTQLIAVGVAAAVALVPISWVTGPSERSVVRASFATTYVSDADKQALEWLDKQPHAHEGHILNDRKDGSAWMYAMYGLPSLYRHFSFGDKTATASPKLATNVDLLGVGTPESPTELNEYDVAARKLGVNYIFVSPPVVQNDGTEALAMRSWAWHSPGLTPVYRDGATVIFAVNAMFSPEELRQIVKSSPRPTSRPSDLFAPARQPIIAPPTETVDPLAGAQISVDSSENAVRAINDYLGPTTQLSNKILPGIAKIQKRVQEILTQRGATLVPRSEASASVVFGTTTGTPEESANESRPNRGFAVSAIVDASGVGTASDDLETDAGRPATWQLAAGLRDSMVYRGFAPDSKFNSKGRPTTFYTGLAPQTVRSDAPVIPTASLAFGSVLNENLAKDLKDPAMQEKWALAIVDGIASMLRQNPQLAADSALAGGGTDSSLSDSSAYSAYSASSVY
;
A
#
# COMPACT_ATOMS: atom_id res chain seq x y z
N MET A 1 21.08 35.07 -14.49
CA MET A 1 20.70 33.79 -13.86
C MET A 1 19.93 32.91 -14.87
N ARG A 2 19.93 31.57 -14.72
CA ARG A 2 19.16 30.63 -15.57
C ARG A 2 17.93 30.13 -14.78
N PRO A 3 16.83 30.90 -14.73
CA PRO A 3 15.73 30.68 -13.78
C PRO A 3 15.05 29.32 -13.95
N MET A 4 14.76 28.90 -15.19
CA MET A 4 14.08 27.63 -15.46
C MET A 4 14.92 26.42 -15.06
N LEU A 5 16.24 26.47 -15.30
CA LEU A 5 17.14 25.40 -14.90
C LEU A 5 17.16 25.29 -13.38
N ALA A 6 17.36 26.41 -12.68
CA ALA A 6 17.37 26.44 -11.21
C ALA A 6 16.05 25.94 -10.60
N LEU A 7 14.91 26.42 -11.10
CA LEU A 7 13.57 26.02 -10.64
C LEU A 7 13.33 24.52 -10.76
N ALA A 8 13.70 23.92 -11.90
CA ALA A 8 13.44 22.51 -12.17
C ALA A 8 14.42 21.56 -11.46
N THR A 9 15.67 21.97 -11.24
CA THR A 9 16.72 21.05 -10.78
C THR A 9 16.98 21.13 -9.28
N ALA A 10 16.52 22.19 -8.60
CA ALA A 10 16.73 22.35 -7.16
C ALA A 10 16.21 21.15 -6.36
N GLY A 11 14.96 20.73 -6.60
CA GLY A 11 14.34 19.59 -5.90
C GLY A 11 15.13 18.27 -6.04
N PRO A 12 15.35 17.75 -7.26
CA PRO A 12 16.09 16.51 -7.48
C PRO A 12 17.52 16.53 -6.92
N ILE A 13 18.24 17.65 -7.05
CA ILE A 13 19.60 17.80 -6.51
C ILE A 13 19.56 17.78 -4.98
N MET A 14 18.61 18.49 -4.38
CA MET A 14 18.43 18.54 -2.93
C MET A 14 18.08 17.17 -2.34
N LEU A 15 17.25 16.39 -3.03
CA LEU A 15 16.96 14.99 -2.67
C LEU A 15 18.21 14.11 -2.78
N GLY A 16 19.06 14.30 -3.80
CA GLY A 16 20.32 13.56 -3.93
C GLY A 16 21.31 13.84 -2.83
N ILE A 17 21.49 15.12 -2.49
CA ILE A 17 22.36 15.54 -1.38
C ILE A 17 21.83 14.98 -0.07
N THR A 18 20.52 15.09 0.18
CA THR A 18 19.91 14.64 1.43
C THR A 18 19.91 13.13 1.57
N GLY A 19 19.57 12.39 0.50
CA GLY A 19 19.60 10.93 0.49
C GLY A 19 21.01 10.37 0.71
N PHE A 20 22.04 10.98 0.10
CA PHE A 20 23.42 10.61 0.38
C PHE A 20 23.85 10.98 1.81
N SER A 21 23.47 12.18 2.27
CA SER A 21 23.79 12.66 3.63
C SER A 21 23.18 11.77 4.70
N ALA A 22 21.98 11.21 4.47
CA ALA A 22 21.32 10.32 5.40
C ALA A 22 22.10 9.01 5.64
N TRP A 23 22.66 8.42 4.58
CA TRP A 23 23.61 7.31 4.73
C TRP A 23 24.89 7.76 5.43
N LEU A 24 25.48 8.87 4.97
CA LEU A 24 26.76 9.36 5.48
C LEU A 24 26.68 9.67 6.97
N ALA A 25 25.60 10.30 7.45
CA ALA A 25 25.36 10.63 8.85
C ALA A 25 25.59 9.42 9.74
N GLN A 26 24.92 8.31 9.44
CA GLN A 26 25.05 7.08 10.21
C GLN A 26 26.45 6.46 10.08
N ALA A 27 27.05 6.51 8.90
CA ALA A 27 28.39 5.99 8.66
C ALA A 27 29.48 6.72 9.49
N ILE A 28 29.27 7.98 9.83
CA ILE A 28 30.19 8.79 10.65
C ILE A 28 29.68 9.04 12.07
N GLY A 29 28.61 8.35 12.50
CA GLY A 29 28.06 8.44 13.86
C GLY A 29 27.40 9.77 14.21
N LEU A 30 26.89 10.51 13.23
CA LEU A 30 26.14 11.75 13.42
C LEU A 30 24.64 11.55 13.17
N SER A 31 23.82 12.34 13.86
CA SER A 31 22.39 12.42 13.58
C SER A 31 22.11 13.16 12.27
N HIS A 32 21.09 12.69 11.55
CA HIS A 32 20.57 13.37 10.36
C HIS A 32 20.02 14.75 10.72
N SER A 33 20.56 15.80 10.10
CA SER A 33 20.24 17.19 10.46
C SER A 33 20.45 18.17 9.32
N TRP A 34 19.83 19.35 9.43
CA TRP A 34 20.06 20.46 8.50
C TRP A 34 21.53 20.88 8.43
N PHE A 35 22.27 20.82 9.53
CA PHE A 35 23.68 21.19 9.54
C PHE A 35 24.50 20.32 8.58
N LEU A 36 24.34 19.00 8.68
CA LEU A 36 25.05 18.07 7.79
C LEU A 36 24.61 18.27 6.33
N VAL A 37 23.31 18.41 6.08
CA VAL A 37 22.78 18.60 4.72
C VAL A 37 23.27 19.90 4.10
N LEU A 38 23.32 21.01 4.85
CA LEU A 38 23.87 22.29 4.39
C LEU A 38 25.38 22.22 4.16
N ALA A 39 26.11 21.51 5.02
CA ALA A 39 27.54 21.27 4.83
C ALA A 39 27.80 20.46 3.55
N MET A 40 27.02 19.40 3.31
CA MET A 40 27.09 18.62 2.07
C MET A 40 26.68 19.45 0.86
N TRP A 41 25.65 20.30 0.98
CA TRP A 41 25.26 21.22 -0.08
C TRP A 41 26.41 22.17 -0.44
N ALA A 42 27.05 22.79 0.55
CA ALA A 42 28.20 23.66 0.35
C ALA A 42 29.38 22.90 -0.29
N LEU A 43 29.66 21.68 0.17
CA LEU A 43 30.69 20.82 -0.40
C LEU A 43 30.42 20.49 -1.87
N PHE A 44 29.22 20.02 -2.21
CA PHE A 44 28.88 19.67 -3.59
C PHE A 44 28.79 20.91 -4.50
N ALA A 45 28.41 22.07 -3.98
CA ALA A 45 28.48 23.33 -4.69
C ALA A 45 29.94 23.74 -4.98
N ALA A 46 30.82 23.64 -3.98
CA ALA A 46 32.26 23.90 -4.15
C ALA A 46 32.91 22.92 -5.13
N LEU A 47 32.61 21.62 -5.02
CA LEU A 47 33.08 20.59 -5.94
C LEU A 47 32.57 20.87 -7.36
N SER A 48 31.29 21.21 -7.52
CA SER A 48 30.72 21.59 -8.82
C SER A 48 31.43 22.80 -9.42
N TYR A 49 31.75 23.81 -8.60
CA TYR A 49 32.49 24.99 -9.02
C TYR A 49 33.93 24.65 -9.43
N LEU A 50 34.63 23.83 -8.66
CA LEU A 50 35.99 23.38 -8.95
C LEU A 50 36.04 22.54 -10.23
N VAL A 51 35.19 21.52 -10.33
CA VAL A 51 35.07 20.67 -11.54
C VAL A 51 34.77 21.51 -12.76
N ARG A 52 33.86 22.49 -12.66
CA ARG A 52 33.58 23.43 -13.75
C ARG A 52 34.80 24.29 -14.13
N SER A 53 35.58 24.73 -13.14
CA SER A 53 36.72 25.62 -13.35
C SER A 53 37.87 24.91 -14.06
N PHE A 54 38.14 23.65 -13.71
CA PHE A 54 39.22 22.85 -14.32
C PHE A 54 38.76 22.06 -15.56
N ILE A 55 37.52 21.60 -15.57
CA ILE A 55 36.93 20.81 -16.66
C ILE A 55 35.80 21.64 -17.26
N LYS A 56 36.12 22.62 -18.11
CA LYS A 56 35.12 23.50 -18.75
C LYS A 56 34.03 22.71 -19.50
N SER A 57 34.36 21.52 -20.01
CA SER A 57 33.44 20.61 -20.69
C SER A 57 32.40 19.95 -19.77
N SER A 58 32.54 20.06 -18.44
CA SER A 58 31.59 19.52 -17.45
C SER A 58 30.31 20.33 -17.32
N THR A 59 30.34 21.60 -17.74
CA THR A 59 29.18 22.47 -17.89
C THR A 59 29.13 23.03 -19.30
N PRO A 60 28.26 22.49 -20.18
CA PRO A 60 28.19 22.92 -21.55
C PRO A 60 27.62 24.35 -21.68
N SER A 61 27.94 25.01 -22.79
CA SER A 61 27.29 26.25 -23.19
C SER A 61 25.80 25.98 -23.43
N ASP A 62 24.94 26.67 -22.68
CA ASP A 62 23.49 26.51 -22.79
C ASP A 62 22.98 27.47 -23.87
N SER A 63 22.62 26.92 -25.03
CA SER A 63 22.13 27.68 -26.19
C SER A 63 20.66 28.10 -26.06
N PHE A 64 20.01 27.77 -24.95
CA PHE A 64 18.64 28.18 -24.67
C PHE A 64 18.61 29.58 -24.08
N SER A 65 17.72 30.44 -24.59
CA SER A 65 17.48 31.78 -24.03
C SER A 65 17.09 31.71 -22.54
N SER A 66 17.35 32.80 -21.81
CA SER A 66 17.00 32.89 -20.39
C SER A 66 15.50 32.67 -20.21
N GLY A 67 15.13 31.47 -19.75
CA GLY A 67 13.74 31.00 -19.76
C GLY A 67 12.86 31.62 -18.69
N TYR A 68 12.94 32.94 -18.44
CA TYR A 68 12.14 33.63 -17.41
C TYR A 68 10.65 33.47 -17.62
N LEU A 69 10.16 33.62 -18.86
CA LEU A 69 8.74 33.43 -19.15
C LEU A 69 8.29 32.00 -18.89
N THR A 70 9.07 31.02 -19.36
CA THR A 70 8.76 29.61 -19.07
C THR A 70 8.78 29.35 -17.58
N ALA A 71 9.77 29.87 -16.85
CA ALA A 71 9.83 29.75 -15.39
C ALA A 71 8.63 30.41 -14.70
N LEU A 72 8.18 31.58 -15.17
CA LEU A 72 7.00 32.27 -14.65
C LEU A 72 5.71 31.48 -14.90
N ILE A 73 5.51 30.99 -16.12
CA ILE A 73 4.33 30.17 -16.45
C ILE A 73 4.36 28.87 -15.65
N THR A 74 5.50 28.18 -15.60
CA THR A 74 5.68 26.99 -14.77
C THR A 74 5.37 27.30 -13.31
N ALA A 75 5.86 28.41 -12.75
CA ALA A 75 5.56 28.81 -11.37
C ALA A 75 4.05 29.06 -11.16
N ALA A 76 3.36 29.67 -12.13
CA ALA A 76 1.91 29.86 -12.09
C ALA A 76 1.15 28.52 -12.16
N VAL A 77 1.55 27.61 -13.05
CA VAL A 77 0.99 26.25 -13.16
C VAL A 77 1.17 25.49 -11.84
N THR A 78 2.38 25.55 -11.28
CA THR A 78 2.73 24.96 -9.99
C THR A 78 1.88 25.55 -8.87
N LEU A 79 1.71 26.89 -8.81
CA LEU A 79 0.87 27.54 -7.82
C LEU A 79 -0.58 27.05 -7.90
N VAL A 80 -1.14 26.93 -9.11
CA VAL A 80 -2.49 26.38 -9.31
C VAL A 80 -2.57 24.93 -8.84
N ALA A 81 -1.63 24.07 -9.26
CA ALA A 81 -1.59 22.67 -8.85
C ALA A 81 -1.53 22.50 -7.32
N THR A 82 -0.61 23.22 -6.69
CA THR A 82 -0.47 23.28 -5.23
C THR A 82 -1.76 23.78 -4.58
N THR A 83 -2.38 24.82 -5.10
CA THR A 83 -3.64 25.37 -4.56
C THR A 83 -4.79 24.35 -4.64
N ARG A 84 -4.90 23.61 -5.74
CA ARG A 84 -5.91 22.54 -5.92
C ARG A 84 -5.75 21.42 -4.87
N VAL A 85 -4.51 20.99 -4.66
CA VAL A 85 -4.15 20.02 -3.63
C VAL A 85 -4.46 20.57 -2.23
N MET A 86 -4.04 21.80 -1.94
CA MET A 86 -4.25 22.42 -0.63
C MET A 86 -5.73 22.60 -0.30
N PHE A 87 -6.57 23.00 -1.25
CA PHE A 87 -8.03 23.04 -1.03
C PHE A 87 -8.62 21.65 -0.78
N SER A 88 -8.04 20.61 -1.37
CA SER A 88 -8.45 19.23 -1.13
C SER A 88 -8.09 18.78 0.28
N LEU A 89 -6.86 19.07 0.73
CA LEU A 89 -6.34 18.77 2.06
C LEU A 89 -6.99 19.62 3.17
N ALA A 90 -7.35 20.88 2.90
CA ALA A 90 -8.03 21.73 3.86
C ALA A 90 -9.43 21.22 4.24
N GLN A 91 -10.00 20.34 3.41
CA GLN A 91 -11.31 19.72 3.63
C GLN A 91 -11.21 18.28 4.13
N VAL A 92 -10.00 17.80 4.45
CA VAL A 92 -9.77 16.51 5.11
C VAL A 92 -10.21 16.59 6.58
N PRO A 93 -10.96 15.61 7.11
CA PRO A 93 -11.28 15.53 8.54
C PRO A 93 -10.01 15.56 9.39
N GLY A 94 -9.94 16.43 10.40
CA GLY A 94 -8.75 16.62 11.24
C GLY A 94 -7.67 17.55 10.65
N GLY A 95 -7.86 18.01 9.40
CA GLY A 95 -6.95 18.93 8.72
C GLY A 95 -5.75 18.26 8.03
N PRO A 96 -4.81 19.04 7.47
CA PRO A 96 -3.71 18.53 6.64
C PRO A 96 -2.65 17.73 7.41
N GLY A 97 -2.63 17.79 8.74
CA GLY A 97 -1.80 16.94 9.61
C GLY A 97 -2.46 15.61 9.98
N SER A 98 -3.60 15.28 9.39
CA SER A 98 -4.28 14.02 9.70
C SER A 98 -3.52 12.82 9.13
N ILE A 99 -3.59 11.72 9.86
CA ILE A 99 -3.12 10.42 9.42
C ILE A 99 -3.80 10.01 8.10
N ARG A 100 -3.00 9.57 7.14
CA ARG A 100 -3.48 8.90 5.94
C ARG A 100 -3.36 7.40 6.13
N GLU A 101 -4.48 6.79 6.47
CA GLU A 101 -4.64 5.37 6.74
C GLU A 101 -4.63 4.54 5.44
N ALA A 102 -3.43 4.35 4.88
CA ALA A 102 -3.18 3.53 3.71
C ALA A 102 -2.04 2.53 3.96
N TRP A 103 -2.07 1.38 3.26
CA TRP A 103 -1.12 0.28 3.45
C TRP A 103 0.35 0.73 3.50
N ASP A 104 0.79 1.45 2.46
CA ASP A 104 2.20 1.88 2.34
C ASP A 104 2.53 3.00 3.34
N MET A 105 1.52 3.79 3.74
CA MET A 105 1.73 4.96 4.58
C MET A 105 2.08 4.60 6.03
N LEU A 106 1.61 3.44 6.52
CA LEU A 106 2.00 2.93 7.85
C LEU A 106 3.52 2.88 8.00
N TRP A 107 4.19 2.24 7.02
CA TRP A 107 5.64 2.13 6.99
C TRP A 107 6.30 3.50 6.99
N HIS A 108 5.84 4.39 6.11
CA HIS A 108 6.42 5.71 5.93
C HIS A 108 6.32 6.58 7.18
N THR A 109 5.16 6.59 7.85
CA THR A 109 4.98 7.37 9.08
C THR A 109 5.75 6.77 10.26
N ASN A 110 5.82 5.43 10.37
CA ASN A 110 6.65 4.77 11.37
C ASN A 110 8.15 5.07 11.15
N PHE A 111 8.61 5.14 9.89
CA PHE A 111 9.98 5.50 9.59
C PHE A 111 10.27 6.98 9.87
N LEU A 112 9.32 7.89 9.63
CA LEU A 112 9.48 9.29 10.05
C LEU A 112 9.58 9.44 11.57
N ARG A 113 8.75 8.72 12.35
CA ARG A 113 8.87 8.67 13.81
C ARG A 113 10.25 8.17 14.24
N PHE A 114 10.71 7.07 13.64
CA PHE A 114 12.02 6.51 13.91
C PHE A 114 13.16 7.50 13.66
N ILE A 115 13.12 8.24 12.56
CA ILE A 115 14.13 9.27 12.28
C ILE A 115 14.07 10.39 13.33
N GLN A 116 12.86 10.79 13.73
CA GLN A 116 12.69 11.83 14.76
C GLN A 116 13.26 11.40 16.11
N GLU A 117 13.11 10.14 16.50
CA GLU A 117 13.61 9.61 17.77
C GLU A 117 15.11 9.31 17.78
N THR A 118 15.61 8.72 16.68
CA THR A 118 16.99 8.19 16.63
C THR A 118 17.96 9.09 15.88
N GLY A 119 17.45 10.03 15.08
CA GLY A 119 18.25 10.77 14.10
C GLY A 119 18.75 9.91 12.93
N ASN A 120 18.32 8.64 12.81
CA ASN A 120 18.82 7.73 11.78
C ASN A 120 17.87 7.68 10.56
N ALA A 121 18.28 8.33 9.47
CA ALA A 121 17.59 8.29 8.18
C ALA A 121 18.26 7.36 7.16
N SER A 122 19.21 6.53 7.59
CA SER A 122 20.05 5.74 6.68
C SER A 122 19.24 4.67 5.95
N PRO A 123 19.41 4.53 4.62
CA PRO A 123 18.70 3.52 3.83
C PRO A 123 19.16 2.08 4.10
N VAL A 124 20.29 1.89 4.80
CA VAL A 124 20.81 0.56 5.15
C VAL A 124 20.49 0.15 6.59
N SER A 125 19.78 1.01 7.32
CA SER A 125 19.43 0.81 8.74
C SER A 125 17.95 0.53 8.96
N ALA A 126 17.16 0.33 7.90
CA ALA A 126 15.71 0.11 8.00
C ALA A 126 15.37 -1.17 8.80
N GLY A 127 16.31 -2.11 8.90
CA GLY A 127 16.21 -3.29 9.75
C GLY A 127 16.03 -2.98 11.24
N LEU A 128 16.61 -1.89 11.74
CA LEU A 128 16.43 -1.44 13.13
C LEU A 128 14.98 -1.06 13.45
N LEU A 129 14.23 -0.61 12.44
CA LEU A 129 12.82 -0.31 12.55
C LEU A 129 11.96 -1.56 12.28
N LEU A 130 12.31 -2.36 11.29
CA LEU A 130 11.49 -3.48 10.84
C LEU A 130 11.62 -4.73 11.72
N HIS A 131 12.82 -5.03 12.20
CA HIS A 131 13.18 -6.30 12.85
C HIS A 131 13.44 -6.08 14.34
N GLN A 132 12.38 -5.82 15.12
CA GLN A 132 12.52 -5.50 16.55
C GLN A 132 13.10 -6.65 17.40
N GLU A 133 12.99 -7.91 16.94
CA GLU A 133 13.55 -9.07 17.66
C GLU A 133 15.04 -9.30 17.37
N THR A 134 15.45 -9.26 16.10
CA THR A 134 16.80 -9.69 15.69
C THR A 134 17.71 -8.52 15.31
N HIS A 135 17.13 -7.35 15.04
CA HIS A 135 17.82 -6.19 14.49
C HIS A 135 18.62 -6.48 13.21
N SER A 136 18.24 -7.53 12.48
CA SER A 136 18.92 -7.92 11.24
C SER A 136 18.85 -6.79 10.21
N GLU A 137 19.91 -6.63 9.43
CA GLU A 137 20.01 -5.55 8.45
C GLU A 137 18.91 -5.65 7.39
N SER A 138 18.39 -4.49 6.98
CA SER A 138 17.45 -4.39 5.87
C SER A 138 17.63 -3.06 5.14
N PHE A 139 17.65 -3.16 3.81
CA PHE A 139 17.66 -2.03 2.90
C PHE A 139 16.25 -1.46 2.70
N TYR A 140 16.14 -0.13 2.72
CA TYR A 140 14.97 0.57 2.22
C TYR A 140 15.35 1.95 1.66
N PRO A 141 14.86 2.37 0.48
CA PRO A 141 15.15 3.70 -0.06
C PRO A 141 14.56 4.81 0.84
N SER A 142 15.43 5.53 1.54
CA SER A 142 15.02 6.46 2.60
C SER A 142 14.99 7.93 2.18
N GLY A 143 15.34 8.30 0.94
CA GLY A 143 15.51 9.69 0.51
C GLY A 143 14.25 10.56 0.68
N TRP A 144 13.07 9.97 0.53
CA TRP A 144 11.79 10.64 0.84
C TRP A 144 11.68 10.97 2.34
N HIS A 145 11.97 9.99 3.20
CA HIS A 145 11.91 10.11 4.66
C HIS A 145 12.97 11.08 5.19
N ALA A 146 14.19 10.97 4.69
CA ALA A 146 15.30 11.83 5.05
C ALA A 146 14.97 13.30 4.77
N MET A 147 14.27 13.59 3.67
CA MET A 147 13.84 14.95 3.39
C MET A 147 12.67 15.39 4.28
N ALA A 148 11.64 14.55 4.41
CA ALA A 148 10.45 14.87 5.19
C ALA A 148 10.76 15.07 6.69
N ALA A 149 11.68 14.29 7.26
CA ALA A 149 12.09 14.39 8.66
C ALA A 149 12.90 15.65 9.00
N LEU A 150 13.41 16.39 8.00
CA LEU A 150 14.08 17.67 8.23
C LEU A 150 13.09 18.81 8.50
N LEU A 151 11.82 18.64 8.15
CA LEU A 151 10.80 19.63 8.49
C LEU A 151 10.50 19.54 9.99
N PRO A 152 10.49 20.67 10.72
CA PRO A 152 10.11 20.66 12.12
C PRO A 152 8.61 20.37 12.28
N GLY A 153 8.23 19.79 13.40
CA GLY A 153 6.82 19.62 13.79
C GLY A 153 6.28 18.21 13.58
N ASP A 154 5.01 18.15 13.19
CA ASP A 154 4.24 16.91 13.11
C ASP A 154 4.62 16.02 11.91
N ILE A 155 4.86 14.74 12.17
CA ILE A 155 5.31 13.79 11.14
C ILE A 155 4.26 13.52 10.08
N PHE A 156 2.96 13.59 10.42
CA PHE A 156 1.88 13.35 9.47
C PHE A 156 1.72 14.53 8.51
N LEU A 157 1.82 15.76 9.02
CA LEU A 157 1.89 16.96 8.19
C LEU A 157 3.09 16.89 7.24
N ASN A 158 4.27 16.54 7.74
CA ASN A 158 5.48 16.39 6.94
C ASN A 158 5.31 15.33 5.85
N ALA A 159 4.75 14.17 6.20
CA ALA A 159 4.42 13.11 5.26
C ALA A 159 3.46 13.60 4.16
N ASN A 160 2.41 14.34 4.53
CA ASN A 160 1.43 14.87 3.59
C ASN A 160 2.03 15.95 2.66
N VAL A 161 2.90 16.84 3.18
CA VAL A 161 3.64 17.81 2.37
C VAL A 161 4.46 17.12 1.28
N PHE A 162 5.19 16.06 1.62
CA PHE A 162 6.01 15.32 0.66
C PHE A 162 5.22 14.36 -0.23
N SER A 163 4.01 13.98 0.19
CA SER A 163 3.09 13.14 -0.59
C SER A 163 2.38 13.92 -1.70
N PHE A 164 2.09 15.20 -1.48
CA PHE A 164 1.26 15.98 -2.41
C PHE A 164 1.93 17.24 -2.94
N LEU A 165 2.53 18.05 -2.07
CA LEU A 165 3.08 19.35 -2.46
C LEU A 165 4.38 19.22 -3.21
N ALA A 166 5.35 18.46 -2.67
CA ALA A 166 6.67 18.34 -3.30
C ALA A 166 6.60 17.83 -4.76
N PRO A 167 5.83 16.77 -5.10
CA PRO A 167 5.66 16.36 -6.49
C PRO A 167 4.98 17.42 -7.37
N SER A 168 4.00 18.16 -6.84
CA SER A 168 3.29 19.25 -7.54
C SER A 168 4.21 20.43 -7.91
N LEU A 169 5.27 20.64 -7.13
CA LEU A 169 6.31 21.63 -7.43
C LEU A 169 7.30 21.11 -8.47
N ILE A 170 7.76 19.87 -8.30
CA ILE A 170 8.89 19.33 -9.06
C ILE A 170 8.47 18.86 -10.47
N LEU A 171 7.33 18.16 -10.61
CA LEU A 171 6.95 17.54 -11.88
C LEU A 171 6.73 18.58 -13.00
N PRO A 172 5.91 19.64 -12.83
CA PRO A 172 5.69 20.61 -13.91
C PRO A 172 6.97 21.33 -14.32
N ALA A 173 7.85 21.63 -13.36
CA ALA A 173 9.13 22.28 -13.63
C ALA A 173 10.09 21.35 -14.37
N GLY A 174 10.20 20.09 -13.94
CA GLY A 174 10.98 19.07 -14.63
C GLY A 174 10.47 18.84 -16.05
N MET A 175 9.15 18.72 -16.24
CA MET A 175 8.54 18.52 -17.56
C MET A 175 8.81 19.69 -18.50
N ALA A 176 8.68 20.92 -18.02
CA ALA A 176 9.04 22.10 -18.80
C ALA A 176 10.51 22.11 -19.21
N LEU A 177 11.43 21.75 -18.30
CA LEU A 177 12.85 21.70 -18.60
C LEU A 177 13.16 20.59 -19.63
N LEU A 178 12.58 19.39 -19.47
CA LEU A 178 12.76 18.27 -20.39
C LEU A 178 12.23 18.61 -21.78
N ALA A 179 11.00 19.12 -21.87
CA ALA A 179 10.40 19.50 -23.15
C ALA A 179 11.18 20.61 -23.87
N ARG A 180 11.68 21.61 -23.13
CA ARG A 180 12.61 22.60 -23.69
C ARG A 180 13.85 21.94 -24.29
N THR A 181 14.44 20.99 -23.55
CA THR A 181 15.65 20.28 -23.97
C THR A 181 15.43 19.49 -25.25
N VAL A 182 14.36 18.71 -25.33
CA VAL A 182 14.05 17.85 -26.48
C VAL A 182 13.57 18.64 -27.69
N ALA A 183 12.73 19.67 -27.48
CA ALA A 183 12.20 20.48 -28.59
C ALA A 183 13.28 21.33 -29.28
N GLY A 184 14.41 21.57 -28.61
CA GLY A 184 15.49 22.42 -29.09
C GLY A 184 15.18 23.91 -28.98
N PRO A 185 16.17 24.79 -29.22
CA PRO A 185 16.08 26.22 -28.91
C PRO A 185 14.89 26.94 -29.56
N LYS A 186 14.56 26.56 -30.81
CA LYS A 186 13.47 27.18 -31.59
C LYS A 186 12.07 26.94 -31.01
N TRP A 187 11.83 25.78 -30.41
CA TRP A 187 10.50 25.37 -29.94
C TRP A 187 10.36 25.43 -28.42
N ALA A 188 11.47 25.67 -27.71
CA ALA A 188 11.55 25.64 -26.26
C ALA A 188 10.57 26.61 -25.56
N THR A 189 10.30 27.77 -26.15
CA THR A 189 9.38 28.78 -25.60
C THR A 189 7.93 28.30 -25.53
N ILE A 190 7.54 27.36 -26.39
CA ILE A 190 6.18 26.78 -26.45
C ILE A 190 6.13 25.41 -25.77
N ALA A 191 7.08 24.52 -26.09
CA ALA A 191 7.08 23.15 -25.59
C ALA A 191 7.23 23.10 -24.06
N GLY A 192 8.01 24.00 -23.46
CA GLY A 192 8.21 24.06 -22.01
C GLY A 192 6.91 24.36 -21.24
N PRO A 193 6.26 25.51 -21.47
CA PRO A 193 4.99 25.85 -20.82
C PRO A 193 3.88 24.83 -21.12
N ALA A 194 3.79 24.33 -22.36
CA ALA A 194 2.82 23.30 -22.73
C ALA A 194 3.01 22.02 -21.91
N ALA A 195 4.26 21.56 -21.73
CA ALA A 195 4.55 20.38 -20.92
C ALA A 195 4.25 20.60 -19.42
N ALA A 196 4.51 21.79 -18.87
CA ALA A 196 4.12 22.10 -17.49
C ALA A 196 2.59 21.97 -17.32
N LEU A 197 1.81 22.58 -18.21
CA LEU A 197 0.34 22.53 -18.17
C LEU A 197 -0.19 21.10 -18.31
N LEU A 198 0.27 20.39 -19.33
CA LEU A 198 -0.17 19.01 -19.62
C LEU A 198 0.22 18.03 -18.52
N SER A 199 1.28 18.30 -17.75
CA SER A 199 1.67 17.46 -16.60
C SER A 199 0.64 17.44 -15.48
N LEU A 200 -0.29 18.40 -15.43
CA LEU A 200 -1.40 18.38 -14.48
C LEU A 200 -2.58 17.50 -14.93
N LEU A 201 -2.54 17.01 -16.17
CA LEU A 201 -3.63 16.27 -16.82
C LEU A 201 -3.32 14.76 -16.97
N THR A 202 -2.39 14.23 -16.18
CA THR A 202 -1.94 12.83 -16.23
C THR A 202 -2.49 12.02 -15.06
N PRO A 203 -3.69 11.41 -15.19
CA PRO A 203 -4.26 10.59 -14.12
C PRO A 203 -3.39 9.38 -13.79
N GLU A 204 -2.61 8.87 -14.74
CA GLU A 204 -1.69 7.75 -14.53
C GLU A 204 -0.51 8.09 -13.59
N ILE A 205 -0.19 9.38 -13.42
CA ILE A 205 0.80 9.85 -12.44
C ILE A 205 0.10 10.22 -11.14
N TRP A 206 -0.89 11.11 -11.20
CA TRP A 206 -1.49 11.69 -9.99
C TRP A 206 -2.45 10.74 -9.31
N ILE A 207 -3.48 10.30 -10.02
CA ILE A 207 -4.58 9.57 -9.42
C ILE A 207 -4.14 8.15 -9.08
N ALA A 208 -3.44 7.46 -9.99
CA ALA A 208 -2.98 6.10 -9.73
C ALA A 208 -2.08 6.03 -8.48
N LEU A 209 -1.07 6.90 -8.39
CA LEU A 209 -0.10 6.87 -7.29
C LEU A 209 -0.66 7.42 -5.98
N TRP A 210 -1.66 8.32 -6.04
CA TRP A 210 -2.42 8.68 -4.85
C TRP A 210 -3.33 7.55 -4.38
N LYS A 211 -4.08 6.89 -5.28
CA LYS A 211 -4.99 5.78 -4.93
C LYS A 211 -4.23 4.62 -4.29
N THR A 212 -3.04 4.28 -4.79
CA THR A 212 -2.20 3.21 -4.24
C THR A 212 -1.30 3.64 -3.08
N SER A 213 -1.30 4.93 -2.73
CA SER A 213 -0.42 5.52 -1.72
C SER A 213 1.08 5.33 -1.98
N SER A 214 1.51 5.19 -3.25
CA SER A 214 2.91 5.04 -3.66
C SER A 214 3.65 6.39 -3.67
N MET A 215 3.71 7.08 -2.53
CA MET A 215 4.13 8.49 -2.40
C MET A 215 5.61 8.74 -2.69
N PRO A 216 6.56 7.94 -2.16
CA PRO A 216 7.95 8.08 -2.58
C PRO A 216 8.13 7.86 -4.07
N TYR A 217 7.41 6.88 -4.65
CA TYR A 217 7.50 6.64 -6.08
C TYR A 217 6.96 7.83 -6.90
N LEU A 218 5.87 8.46 -6.48
CA LEU A 218 5.36 9.70 -7.11
C LEU A 218 6.41 10.81 -7.09
N LEU A 219 7.05 11.05 -5.93
CA LEU A 219 8.12 12.05 -5.83
C LEU A 219 9.31 11.69 -6.73
N ALA A 220 9.70 10.42 -6.80
CA ALA A 220 10.79 9.96 -7.65
C ALA A 220 10.46 10.13 -9.15
N VAL A 221 9.23 9.79 -9.57
CA VAL A 221 8.70 10.04 -10.93
C VAL A 221 8.75 11.53 -11.25
N ALA A 222 8.39 12.41 -10.32
CA ALA A 222 8.48 13.86 -10.50
C ALA A 222 9.93 14.33 -10.76
N CYS A 223 10.95 13.65 -10.23
CA CYS A 223 12.35 13.97 -10.46
C CYS A 223 12.88 13.52 -11.83
N VAL A 224 12.31 12.47 -12.44
CA VAL A 224 12.79 11.87 -13.69
C VAL A 224 13.00 12.92 -14.79
N PRO A 225 12.04 13.82 -15.10
CA PRO A 225 12.20 14.74 -16.23
C PRO A 225 13.38 15.70 -16.08
N ALA A 226 13.58 16.26 -14.88
CA ALA A 226 14.69 17.17 -14.60
C ALA A 226 16.05 16.45 -14.60
N ALA A 227 16.12 15.25 -14.02
CA ALA A 227 17.33 14.43 -14.02
C ALA A 227 17.72 14.02 -15.45
N THR A 228 16.76 13.55 -16.26
CA THR A 228 16.97 13.28 -17.68
C THR A 228 17.43 14.53 -18.41
N ALA A 229 16.77 15.68 -18.23
CA ALA A 229 17.14 16.92 -18.92
C ALA A 229 18.57 17.38 -18.59
N LEU A 230 19.01 17.24 -17.33
CA LEU A 230 20.39 17.54 -16.92
C LEU A 230 21.40 16.64 -17.65
N ALA A 231 21.11 15.33 -17.74
CA ALA A 231 21.97 14.36 -18.39
C ALA A 231 22.04 14.60 -19.91
N LEU A 232 20.89 14.81 -20.56
CA LEU A 232 20.79 15.14 -21.99
C LEU A 232 21.54 16.43 -22.34
N ARG A 233 21.49 17.42 -21.45
CA ARG A 233 22.25 18.67 -21.62
C ARG A 233 23.74 18.49 -21.33
N GLY A 234 24.15 17.45 -20.62
CA GLY A 234 25.55 17.14 -20.33
C GLY A 234 26.13 17.79 -19.06
N TYR A 235 25.29 18.14 -18.08
CA TYR A 235 25.75 18.67 -16.78
C TYR A 235 26.24 17.53 -15.89
N ILE A 236 27.55 17.34 -15.72
CA ILE A 236 28.07 16.12 -15.10
C ILE A 236 27.67 16.00 -13.61
N VAL A 237 28.13 16.92 -12.75
CA VAL A 237 27.91 16.81 -11.29
C VAL A 237 26.42 16.95 -10.91
N PRO A 238 25.66 17.95 -11.42
CA PRO A 238 24.24 18.06 -11.09
C PRO A 238 23.40 16.87 -11.55
N SER A 239 23.72 16.24 -12.69
CA SER A 239 23.02 15.03 -13.14
C SER A 239 23.28 13.85 -12.20
N GLY A 240 24.53 13.67 -11.76
CA GLY A 240 24.89 12.64 -10.79
C GLY A 240 24.06 12.77 -9.52
N LEU A 241 24.01 13.98 -8.94
CA LEU A 241 23.20 14.27 -7.75
C LEU A 241 21.69 14.05 -7.99
N ALA A 242 21.14 14.50 -9.11
CA ALA A 242 19.73 14.30 -9.43
C ALA A 242 19.37 12.82 -9.60
N ILE A 243 20.27 12.00 -10.15
CA ILE A 243 20.09 10.53 -10.28
C ILE A 243 20.18 9.85 -8.91
N VAL A 244 21.14 10.26 -8.06
CA VAL A 244 21.21 9.80 -6.66
C VAL A 244 19.92 10.14 -5.92
N GLY A 245 19.37 11.33 -6.13
CA GLY A 245 18.08 11.74 -5.55
C GLY A 245 16.93 10.85 -6.01
N ALA A 246 16.81 10.61 -7.31
CA ALA A 246 15.81 9.69 -7.85
C ALA A 246 15.95 8.28 -7.26
N LEU A 247 17.18 7.76 -7.18
CA LEU A 247 17.45 6.41 -6.67
C LEU A 247 17.11 6.27 -5.18
N THR A 248 17.56 7.22 -4.37
CA THR A 248 17.39 7.19 -2.91
C THR A 248 15.93 7.39 -2.49
N VAL A 249 15.13 8.09 -3.30
CA VAL A 249 13.68 8.20 -3.11
C VAL A 249 12.96 6.94 -3.58
N HIS A 250 13.25 6.46 -4.80
CA HIS A 250 12.76 5.16 -5.29
C HIS A 250 13.58 4.64 -6.50
N PRO A 251 14.21 3.45 -6.44
CA PRO A 251 15.14 2.96 -7.47
C PRO A 251 14.60 2.94 -8.90
N ALA A 252 13.32 2.60 -9.07
CA ALA A 252 12.63 2.60 -10.37
C ALA A 252 12.82 3.89 -11.18
N ALA A 253 12.83 5.06 -10.53
CA ALA A 253 13.00 6.34 -11.22
C ALA A 253 14.41 6.51 -11.81
N ALA A 254 15.45 6.04 -11.12
CA ALA A 254 16.81 6.04 -11.65
C ALA A 254 16.94 5.12 -12.87
N ILE A 255 16.26 3.96 -12.85
CA ILE A 255 16.16 3.06 -14.01
C ILE A 255 15.43 3.75 -15.17
N THR A 256 14.34 4.48 -14.91
CA THR A 256 13.65 5.28 -15.94
C THR A 256 14.57 6.34 -16.55
N VAL A 257 15.34 7.07 -15.74
CA VAL A 257 16.32 8.06 -16.23
C VAL A 257 17.38 7.38 -17.09
N ALA A 258 17.94 6.26 -16.64
CA ALA A 258 18.94 5.49 -17.39
C ALA A 258 18.39 5.01 -18.73
N LEU A 259 17.16 4.49 -18.76
CA LEU A 259 16.46 4.08 -19.98
C LEU A 259 16.31 5.23 -20.98
N PHE A 260 15.84 6.39 -20.51
CA PHE A 260 15.65 7.57 -21.36
C PHE A 260 16.97 8.08 -21.93
N VAL A 261 18.01 8.18 -21.09
CA VAL A 261 19.34 8.62 -21.50
C VAL A 261 19.99 7.63 -22.46
N ALA A 262 19.86 6.32 -22.22
CA ALA A 262 20.38 5.28 -23.10
C ALA A 262 19.73 5.34 -24.49
N LEU A 263 18.40 5.43 -24.55
CA LEU A 263 17.68 5.52 -25.83
C LEU A 263 17.99 6.83 -26.57
N TRP A 264 18.10 7.95 -25.85
CA TRP A 264 18.57 9.20 -26.45
C TRP A 264 19.96 9.03 -27.05
N PHE A 265 20.90 8.47 -26.29
CA PHE A 265 22.28 8.26 -26.73
C PHE A 265 22.36 7.35 -27.96
N ILE A 266 21.62 6.24 -27.99
CA ILE A 266 21.56 5.33 -29.14
C ILE A 266 21.08 6.06 -30.39
N THR A 267 20.15 7.00 -30.25
CA THR A 267 19.60 7.76 -31.39
C THR A 267 20.46 8.96 -31.80
N GLN A 268 21.36 9.42 -30.92
CA GLN A 268 22.26 10.56 -31.17
C GLN A 268 23.67 10.26 -30.62
N PRO A 269 24.37 9.23 -31.14
CA PRO A 269 25.63 8.79 -30.56
C PRO A 269 26.70 9.85 -30.74
N SER A 270 27.47 10.09 -29.69
CA SER A 270 28.67 10.94 -29.75
C SER A 270 29.70 10.50 -28.70
N VAL A 271 30.99 10.54 -29.04
CA VAL A 271 32.06 10.14 -28.11
C VAL A 271 32.07 11.03 -26.85
N ALA A 272 31.93 12.35 -27.04
CA ALA A 272 31.85 13.28 -25.92
C ALA A 272 30.61 13.05 -25.04
N GLY A 273 29.47 12.71 -25.67
CA GLY A 273 28.25 12.30 -24.94
C GLY A 273 28.47 11.01 -24.14
N LEU A 274 29.13 10.01 -24.74
CA LEU A 274 29.43 8.74 -24.08
C LEU A 274 30.28 8.95 -22.82
N ILE A 275 31.37 9.70 -22.95
CA ILE A 275 32.27 10.01 -21.82
C ILE A 275 31.49 10.74 -20.72
N ARG A 276 30.67 11.74 -21.07
CA ARG A 276 29.85 12.46 -20.08
C ARG A 276 28.85 11.56 -19.38
N THR A 277 28.12 10.74 -20.13
CA THR A 277 27.14 9.80 -19.56
C THR A 277 27.83 8.77 -18.66
N ALA A 278 28.99 8.25 -19.07
CA ALA A 278 29.80 7.35 -18.25
C ALA A 278 30.26 8.02 -16.96
N LEU A 279 30.76 9.26 -17.01
CA LEU A 279 31.15 10.01 -15.82
C LEU A 279 29.98 10.28 -14.87
N ILE A 280 28.81 10.64 -15.42
CA ILE A 280 27.58 10.80 -14.63
C ILE A 280 27.22 9.49 -13.93
N GLY A 281 27.27 8.36 -14.67
CA GLY A 281 27.02 7.03 -14.14
C GLY A 281 28.02 6.61 -13.07
N VAL A 282 29.32 6.90 -13.25
CA VAL A 282 30.37 6.63 -12.26
C VAL A 282 30.15 7.45 -10.99
N ILE A 283 29.82 8.74 -11.09
CA ILE A 283 29.55 9.59 -9.92
C ILE A 283 28.33 9.07 -9.15
N ALA A 284 27.20 8.86 -9.85
CA ALA A 284 25.99 8.37 -9.22
C ALA A 284 26.19 6.97 -8.63
N GLY A 285 26.86 6.09 -9.35
CA GLY A 285 27.20 4.74 -8.92
C GLY A 285 28.08 4.75 -7.67
N ALA A 286 29.18 5.50 -7.67
CA ALA A 286 30.11 5.60 -6.55
C ALA A 286 29.42 6.10 -5.27
N MET A 287 28.56 7.12 -5.38
CA MET A 287 27.79 7.63 -4.24
C MET A 287 26.77 6.62 -3.71
N CYS A 288 26.26 5.74 -4.58
CA CYS A 288 25.26 4.74 -4.24
C CYS A 288 25.84 3.35 -3.95
N ILE A 289 27.17 3.14 -3.98
CA ILE A 289 27.77 1.82 -3.71
C ILE A 289 27.23 1.20 -2.41
N PRO A 290 27.23 1.89 -1.26
CA PRO A 290 26.78 1.30 0.01
C PRO A 290 25.30 0.88 -0.05
N ILE A 291 24.50 1.70 -0.73
CA ILE A 291 23.06 1.50 -0.94
C ILE A 291 22.82 0.27 -1.84
N LEU A 292 23.53 0.20 -2.96
CA LEU A 292 23.39 -0.88 -3.93
C LEU A 292 23.85 -2.21 -3.34
N LEU A 293 24.93 -2.23 -2.56
CA LEU A 293 25.42 -3.44 -1.89
C LEU A 293 24.39 -4.00 -0.90
N SER A 294 23.77 -3.13 -0.09
CA SER A 294 22.72 -3.53 0.85
C SER A 294 21.46 -4.06 0.13
N ALA A 295 21.16 -3.54 -1.07
CA ALA A 295 20.00 -3.96 -1.86
C ALA A 295 20.17 -5.34 -2.56
N LEU A 296 21.40 -5.83 -2.78
CA LEU A 296 21.67 -7.04 -3.57
C LEU A 296 21.01 -8.32 -3.00
N GLY A 297 20.72 -8.36 -1.71
CA GLY A 297 20.08 -9.51 -1.03
C GLY A 297 18.55 -9.52 -1.04
N GLN A 298 17.89 -8.47 -1.56
CA GLN A 298 16.44 -8.29 -1.46
C GLN A 298 15.69 -8.47 -2.80
N GLY A 299 16.35 -8.98 -3.84
CA GLY A 299 15.75 -9.12 -5.17
C GLY A 299 14.53 -10.07 -5.23
N GLU A 300 14.52 -11.13 -4.42
CA GLU A 300 13.44 -12.12 -4.42
C GLU A 300 12.11 -11.59 -3.83
N SER A 301 12.17 -10.71 -2.83
CA SER A 301 10.97 -10.10 -2.24
C SER A 301 10.27 -9.16 -3.23
N VAL A 302 11.03 -8.53 -4.13
CA VAL A 302 10.52 -7.66 -5.20
C VAL A 302 10.00 -8.47 -6.40
N ALA A 303 10.59 -9.62 -6.70
CA ALA A 303 10.20 -10.47 -7.82
C ALA A 303 8.82 -11.14 -7.67
N GLY A 304 8.31 -11.23 -6.44
CA GLY A 304 7.01 -11.81 -6.11
C GLY A 304 5.80 -10.92 -6.47
N PHE A 305 6.01 -9.63 -6.70
CA PHE A 305 4.92 -8.74 -7.12
C PHE A 305 4.51 -8.98 -8.58
N THR A 306 3.21 -8.87 -8.85
CA THR A 306 2.63 -8.94 -10.18
C THR A 306 1.38 -8.09 -10.23
N GLY A 307 1.23 -7.30 -11.29
CA GLY A 307 0.02 -6.52 -11.57
C GLY A 307 -0.87 -7.16 -12.63
N GLN A 308 -0.73 -8.47 -12.86
CA GLN A 308 -1.51 -9.17 -13.87
C GLN A 308 -2.99 -9.22 -13.52
N ILE A 309 -3.81 -8.96 -14.54
CA ILE A 309 -5.26 -8.97 -14.48
C ILE A 309 -5.83 -9.83 -15.60
N LYS A 310 -7.03 -10.36 -15.41
CA LYS A 310 -7.68 -11.27 -16.37
C LYS A 310 -8.54 -10.48 -17.35
N ILE A 311 -7.90 -9.86 -18.32
CA ILE A 311 -8.57 -9.14 -19.42
C ILE A 311 -8.10 -9.66 -20.79
N PRO A 312 -8.91 -9.50 -21.84
CA PRO A 312 -8.48 -9.72 -23.22
C PRO A 312 -7.25 -8.88 -23.60
N ARG A 313 -6.45 -9.38 -24.55
CA ARG A 313 -5.21 -8.69 -24.99
C ARG A 313 -5.48 -7.34 -25.64
N ASP A 314 -6.53 -7.24 -26.46
CA ASP A 314 -6.94 -6.00 -27.11
C ASP A 314 -7.32 -4.92 -26.08
N GLU A 315 -8.01 -5.31 -25.00
CA GLU A 315 -8.29 -4.41 -23.88
C GLU A 315 -7.01 -3.99 -23.17
N SER A 316 -6.08 -4.92 -22.90
CA SER A 316 -4.77 -4.62 -22.30
C SER A 316 -3.94 -3.64 -23.14
N LEU A 317 -3.93 -3.82 -24.46
CA LEU A 317 -3.25 -2.94 -25.40
C LEU A 317 -3.88 -1.54 -25.38
N TRP A 318 -5.21 -1.46 -25.40
CA TRP A 318 -5.93 -0.20 -25.31
C TRP A 318 -5.64 0.52 -23.99
N ARG A 319 -5.79 -0.17 -22.86
CA ARG A 319 -5.46 0.36 -21.52
C ARG A 319 -4.02 0.85 -21.47
N SER A 320 -3.08 0.08 -22.02
CA SER A 320 -1.66 0.43 -22.07
C SER A 320 -1.39 1.69 -22.89
N LEU A 321 -2.14 1.90 -23.97
CA LEU A 321 -1.98 3.05 -24.87
C LEU A 321 -2.45 4.34 -24.18
N ILE A 322 -3.62 4.31 -23.55
CA ILE A 322 -4.26 5.48 -22.94
C ILE A 322 -3.84 5.74 -21.48
N GLY A 323 -2.91 4.97 -20.92
CA GLY A 323 -2.46 5.18 -19.53
C GLY A 323 -3.42 4.65 -18.47
N MET A 324 -4.31 3.74 -18.85
CA MET A 324 -5.24 3.10 -17.92
C MET A 324 -4.59 1.90 -17.24
N SER A 325 -4.96 1.69 -15.98
CA SER A 325 -4.61 0.56 -15.13
C SER A 325 -5.80 0.26 -14.21
N SER A 326 -5.75 -0.81 -13.41
CA SER A 326 -6.79 -1.11 -12.42
C SER A 326 -7.04 -0.02 -11.38
N TYR A 327 -6.14 0.96 -11.26
CA TYR A 327 -6.32 2.09 -10.35
C TYR A 327 -6.88 3.34 -11.03
N THR A 328 -7.15 3.29 -12.33
CA THR A 328 -7.59 4.43 -13.15
C THR A 328 -8.75 4.09 -14.10
N GLU A 329 -9.45 2.96 -13.89
CA GLU A 329 -10.52 2.47 -14.78
C GLU A 329 -11.69 3.46 -14.90
N ASP A 330 -12.05 4.14 -13.80
CA ASP A 330 -13.17 5.10 -13.76
C ASP A 330 -12.84 6.46 -14.41
N ILE A 331 -11.61 6.63 -14.91
CA ILE A 331 -11.11 7.93 -15.36
C ILE A 331 -11.13 7.97 -16.87
N GLN A 332 -11.91 8.90 -17.42
CA GLN A 332 -11.92 9.15 -18.86
C GLN A 332 -10.61 9.80 -19.31
N PHE A 333 -9.88 9.11 -20.19
CA PHE A 333 -8.70 9.69 -20.83
C PHE A 333 -9.13 10.76 -21.84
N PRO A 334 -8.62 12.00 -21.75
CA PRO A 334 -9.03 13.05 -22.68
C PRO A 334 -8.62 12.71 -24.12
N LEU A 335 -9.59 12.61 -25.04
CA LEU A 335 -9.32 12.31 -26.46
C LEU A 335 -8.33 13.30 -27.09
N VAL A 336 -8.39 14.56 -26.69
CA VAL A 336 -7.44 15.61 -27.11
C VAL A 336 -6.00 15.23 -26.74
N MET A 337 -5.78 14.66 -25.56
CA MET A 337 -4.46 14.21 -25.13
C MET A 337 -3.95 13.06 -25.99
N LEU A 338 -4.83 12.12 -26.35
CA LEU A 338 -4.49 11.01 -27.25
C LEU A 338 -4.07 11.51 -28.64
N VAL A 339 -4.83 12.44 -29.20
CA VAL A 339 -4.54 13.04 -30.53
C VAL A 339 -3.21 13.80 -30.50
N LEU A 340 -2.99 14.65 -29.48
CA LEU A 340 -1.74 15.39 -29.33
C LEU A 340 -0.54 14.46 -29.13
N PHE A 341 -0.70 13.42 -28.31
CA PHE A 341 0.33 12.40 -28.10
C PHE A 341 0.68 11.66 -29.40
N ALA A 342 -0.32 11.20 -30.15
CA ALA A 342 -0.12 10.51 -31.43
C ALA A 342 0.57 11.41 -32.46
N ALA A 343 0.13 12.67 -32.58
CA ALA A 343 0.79 13.67 -33.41
C ALA A 343 2.24 13.92 -32.94
N GLY A 344 2.47 13.89 -31.63
CA GLY A 344 3.78 14.01 -31.00
C GLY A 344 4.74 12.90 -31.39
N ILE A 345 4.27 11.65 -31.44
CA ILE A 345 5.05 10.50 -31.96
C ILE A 345 5.50 10.79 -33.39
N VAL A 346 4.56 11.20 -34.25
CA VAL A 346 4.86 11.53 -35.66
C VAL A 346 5.91 12.64 -35.74
N VAL A 347 5.75 13.71 -34.95
CA VAL A 347 6.71 14.82 -34.90
C VAL A 347 8.09 14.33 -34.43
N ALA A 348 8.17 13.52 -33.37
CA ALA A 348 9.43 13.01 -32.84
C ALA A 348 10.18 12.10 -33.83
N LEU A 349 9.45 11.30 -34.61
CA LEU A 349 10.02 10.38 -35.60
C LEU A 349 10.43 11.08 -36.91
N LEU A 350 9.63 12.05 -37.37
CA LEU A 350 9.83 12.67 -38.68
C LEU A 350 10.68 13.94 -38.65
N ARG A 351 10.68 14.70 -37.54
CA ARG A 351 11.45 15.94 -37.43
C ARG A 351 12.94 15.65 -37.51
N ARG A 352 13.66 16.33 -38.41
CA ARG A 352 15.11 16.12 -38.61
C ARG A 352 16.02 17.06 -37.81
N HIS A 353 15.51 18.21 -37.38
CA HIS A 353 16.32 19.24 -36.71
C HIS A 353 15.66 19.79 -35.43
N PRO A 354 16.08 19.34 -34.23
CA PRO A 354 16.87 18.13 -33.99
C PRO A 354 16.03 16.86 -34.23
N TRP A 355 16.68 15.76 -34.62
CA TRP A 355 16.03 14.45 -34.73
C TRP A 355 15.96 13.78 -33.36
N THR A 356 14.79 13.72 -32.74
CA THR A 356 14.62 13.23 -31.36
C THR A 356 13.60 12.10 -31.27
N PRO A 357 13.89 10.93 -31.86
CA PRO A 357 12.96 9.80 -31.88
C PRO A 357 12.86 9.07 -30.53
N TRP A 358 13.85 9.27 -29.63
CA TRP A 358 13.96 8.51 -28.38
C TRP A 358 12.71 8.53 -27.49
N PRO A 359 11.90 9.61 -27.36
CA PRO A 359 10.71 9.57 -26.51
C PRO A 359 9.65 8.60 -27.06
N ALA A 360 9.54 8.52 -28.39
CA ALA A 360 8.62 7.58 -29.05
C ALA A 360 9.12 6.12 -28.91
N LEU A 361 10.43 5.89 -29.03
CA LEU A 361 11.03 4.57 -28.82
C LEU A 361 10.92 4.10 -27.36
N ALA A 362 11.18 5.00 -26.41
CA ALA A 362 11.01 4.74 -24.99
C ALA A 362 9.55 4.41 -24.65
N PHE A 363 8.60 5.12 -25.28
CA PHE A 363 7.19 4.83 -25.12
C PHE A 363 6.85 3.44 -25.65
N GLY A 364 7.31 3.07 -26.85
CA GLY A 364 7.06 1.74 -27.43
C GLY A 364 7.58 0.60 -26.55
N LEU A 365 8.79 0.75 -26.00
CA LEU A 365 9.36 -0.25 -25.08
C LEU A 365 8.55 -0.36 -23.78
N LEU A 366 8.28 0.77 -23.11
CA LEU A 366 7.51 0.77 -21.87
C LEU A 366 6.04 0.35 -22.09
N PHE A 367 5.48 0.60 -23.26
CA PHE A 367 4.17 0.10 -23.67
C PHE A 367 4.15 -1.43 -23.67
N MET A 368 5.14 -2.08 -24.29
CA MET A 368 5.24 -3.55 -24.26
C MET A 368 5.43 -4.09 -22.84
N VAL A 369 6.23 -3.41 -22.02
CA VAL A 369 6.43 -3.79 -20.61
C VAL A 369 5.14 -3.65 -19.81
N SER A 370 4.43 -2.52 -19.94
CA SER A 370 3.15 -2.29 -19.26
C SER A 370 2.07 -3.26 -19.70
N ASP A 371 2.00 -3.56 -21.00
CA ASP A 371 1.03 -4.51 -21.55
C ASP A 371 1.32 -5.93 -21.06
N SER A 372 2.60 -6.33 -20.99
CA SER A 372 3.03 -7.62 -20.43
C SER A 372 2.82 -7.71 -18.91
N ALA A 373 2.90 -6.58 -18.20
CA ALA A 373 2.59 -6.51 -16.76
C ALA A 373 1.09 -6.68 -16.49
N GLN A 374 0.21 -6.21 -17.40
CA GLN A 374 -1.25 -6.44 -17.31
C GLN A 374 -1.62 -7.86 -17.73
N VAL A 375 -1.17 -8.28 -18.90
CA VAL A 375 -1.43 -9.59 -19.47
C VAL A 375 -0.11 -10.15 -19.98
N ARG A 376 0.43 -11.19 -19.32
CA ARG A 376 1.76 -11.71 -19.66
C ARG A 376 1.87 -12.14 -21.12
N TRP A 377 2.92 -11.70 -21.80
CA TRP A 377 3.25 -12.15 -23.16
C TRP A 377 3.74 -13.60 -23.15
N SER A 378 3.61 -14.29 -24.28
CA SER A 378 4.18 -15.63 -24.42
C SER A 378 5.70 -15.62 -24.27
N GLU A 379 6.26 -16.72 -23.80
CA GLU A 379 7.71 -16.89 -23.69
C GLU A 379 8.39 -16.95 -25.07
N PRO A 380 9.65 -16.50 -25.20
CA PRO A 380 10.53 -15.97 -24.13
C PRO A 380 10.33 -14.48 -23.80
N PHE A 381 9.50 -13.77 -24.59
CA PHE A 381 9.29 -12.33 -24.43
C PHE A 381 8.61 -11.98 -23.10
N GLY A 382 7.73 -12.85 -22.60
CA GLY A 382 7.13 -12.74 -21.27
C GLY A 382 8.19 -12.54 -20.18
N THR A 383 9.18 -13.43 -20.13
CA THR A 383 10.30 -13.36 -19.18
C THR A 383 11.14 -12.09 -19.35
N TRP A 384 11.49 -11.71 -20.58
CA TRP A 384 12.31 -10.51 -20.82
C TRP A 384 11.60 -9.22 -20.42
N LEU A 385 10.32 -9.10 -20.76
CA LEU A 385 9.50 -7.95 -20.37
C LEU A 385 9.27 -7.92 -18.86
N LYS A 386 9.11 -9.08 -18.20
CA LYS A 386 9.08 -9.17 -16.74
C LYS A 386 10.37 -8.67 -16.11
N ALA A 387 11.53 -9.02 -16.65
CA ALA A 387 12.83 -8.57 -16.12
C ALA A 387 12.95 -7.04 -16.09
N ILE A 388 12.42 -6.35 -17.11
CA ILE A 388 12.33 -4.88 -17.13
C ILE A 388 11.22 -4.39 -16.19
N GLY A 389 10.06 -5.06 -16.21
CA GLY A 389 8.89 -4.74 -15.39
C GLY A 389 9.14 -4.84 -13.89
N MET A 390 10.03 -5.73 -13.44
CA MET A 390 10.36 -5.95 -12.02
C MET A 390 10.91 -4.71 -11.33
N PHE A 391 11.60 -3.81 -12.04
CA PHE A 391 12.01 -2.50 -11.47
C PHE A 391 10.80 -1.64 -11.08
N TYR A 392 9.66 -1.88 -11.71
CA TYR A 392 8.36 -1.26 -11.45
C TYR A 392 7.42 -2.22 -10.69
N TYR A 393 7.98 -3.21 -9.98
CA TYR A 393 7.25 -4.28 -9.28
C TYR A 393 6.32 -5.10 -10.18
N ASP A 394 6.60 -5.10 -11.49
CA ASP A 394 5.74 -5.71 -12.51
C ASP A 394 4.29 -5.20 -12.44
N MET A 395 4.13 -3.94 -12.00
CA MET A 395 2.85 -3.27 -11.79
C MET A 395 2.58 -2.28 -12.94
N PRO A 396 1.49 -2.47 -13.72
CA PRO A 396 1.14 -1.61 -14.84
C PRO A 396 1.09 -0.13 -14.49
N TYR A 397 0.44 0.23 -13.37
CA TYR A 397 0.28 1.63 -12.98
C TYR A 397 1.62 2.36 -12.73
N ARG A 398 2.65 1.62 -12.28
CA ARG A 398 4.00 2.19 -12.08
C ARG A 398 4.70 2.42 -13.42
N VAL A 399 4.63 1.45 -14.33
CA VAL A 399 5.15 1.61 -15.70
C VAL A 399 4.43 2.75 -16.42
N GLN A 400 3.11 2.85 -16.24
CA GLN A 400 2.29 3.91 -16.83
C GLN A 400 2.66 5.30 -16.32
N ALA A 401 3.05 5.47 -15.05
CA ALA A 401 3.53 6.76 -14.56
C ALA A 401 4.77 7.25 -15.33
N ALA A 402 5.72 6.36 -15.64
CA ALA A 402 6.86 6.68 -16.49
C ALA A 402 6.45 6.96 -17.95
N MET A 403 5.46 6.24 -18.47
CA MET A 403 4.89 6.52 -19.79
C MET A 403 4.15 7.86 -19.85
N GLY A 404 3.53 8.30 -18.74
CA GLY A 404 2.86 9.60 -18.63
C GLY A 404 3.82 10.77 -18.88
N ILE A 405 5.06 10.68 -18.40
CA ILE A 405 6.13 11.64 -18.73
C ILE A 405 6.32 11.74 -20.25
N LEU A 406 6.38 10.59 -20.93
CA LEU A 406 6.57 10.53 -22.38
C LEU A 406 5.35 11.05 -23.14
N ARG A 407 4.12 10.76 -22.68
CA ARG A 407 2.89 11.31 -23.26
C ARG A 407 2.85 12.82 -23.20
N VAL A 408 3.17 13.41 -22.04
CA VAL A 408 3.25 14.87 -21.87
C VAL A 408 4.32 15.47 -22.77
N LEU A 409 5.51 14.86 -22.80
CA LEU A 409 6.61 15.31 -23.64
C LEU A 409 6.24 15.32 -25.13
N LEU A 410 5.68 14.22 -25.63
CA LEU A 410 5.28 14.06 -27.03
C LEU A 410 4.12 15.01 -27.39
N ALA A 411 3.11 15.13 -26.54
CA ALA A 411 2.02 16.09 -26.74
C ALA A 411 2.52 17.55 -26.77
N ALA A 412 3.49 17.92 -25.92
CA ALA A 412 4.10 19.24 -25.94
C ALA A 412 4.91 19.50 -27.23
N LEU A 413 5.58 18.48 -27.77
CA LEU A 413 6.23 18.56 -29.09
C LEU A 413 5.21 18.75 -30.22
N ALA A 414 4.06 18.08 -30.15
CA ALA A 414 2.98 18.26 -31.11
C ALA A 414 2.47 19.70 -31.10
N ILE A 415 2.16 20.25 -29.93
CA ILE A 415 1.71 21.64 -29.78
C ILE A 415 2.74 22.61 -30.37
N ALA A 416 4.02 22.46 -30.04
CA ALA A 416 5.07 23.30 -30.59
C ALA A 416 5.19 23.17 -32.11
N GLY A 417 5.02 21.95 -32.65
CA GLY A 417 5.00 21.68 -34.09
C GLY A 417 3.84 22.35 -34.81
N VAL A 418 2.62 22.27 -34.25
CA VAL A 418 1.43 22.94 -34.79
C VAL A 418 1.62 24.46 -34.78
N VAL A 419 2.09 25.04 -33.67
CA VAL A 419 2.35 26.49 -33.58
C VAL A 419 3.40 26.92 -34.61
N ALA A 420 4.47 26.14 -34.79
CA ALA A 420 5.49 26.42 -35.79
C ALA A 420 4.93 26.33 -37.22
N LEU A 421 4.08 25.35 -37.52
CA LEU A 421 3.44 25.17 -38.82
C LEU A 421 2.49 26.33 -39.13
N VAL A 422 1.64 26.72 -38.18
CA VAL A 422 0.74 27.87 -38.32
C VAL A 422 1.52 29.16 -38.51
N SER A 423 2.57 29.39 -37.71
CA SER A 423 3.43 30.58 -37.85
C SER A 423 4.10 30.64 -39.22
N ALA A 424 4.56 29.50 -39.75
CA ALA A 424 5.13 29.41 -41.09
C ALA A 424 4.08 29.64 -42.20
N LEU A 425 2.84 29.19 -42.01
CA LEU A 425 1.76 29.44 -42.96
C LEU A 425 1.36 30.92 -42.98
N VAL A 426 1.20 31.54 -41.80
CA VAL A 426 0.85 32.95 -41.67
C VAL A 426 1.95 33.85 -42.25
N SER A 427 3.23 33.55 -41.99
CA SER A 427 4.33 34.33 -42.57
C SER A 427 4.40 34.19 -44.10
N ARG A 428 4.11 33.00 -44.64
CA ARG A 428 4.00 32.79 -46.10
C ARG A 428 2.85 33.60 -46.70
N LEU A 429 1.68 33.61 -46.06
CA LEU A 429 0.52 34.39 -46.52
C LEU A 429 0.79 35.90 -46.48
N ARG A 430 1.40 36.41 -45.40
CA ARG A 430 1.82 37.82 -45.29
C ARG A 430 2.85 38.20 -46.35
N SER A 431 3.85 37.35 -46.58
CA SER A 431 4.88 37.60 -47.60
C SER A 431 4.35 37.57 -49.04
N ARG A 432 3.21 36.90 -49.27
CA ARG A 432 2.48 36.95 -50.55
C ARG A 432 1.68 38.25 -50.65
N ALA A 433 0.96 38.65 -49.60
CA ALA A 433 0.23 39.92 -49.56
C ALA A 433 1.17 41.13 -49.77
N ASP A 434 2.31 41.19 -49.07
CA ASP A 434 3.31 42.25 -49.25
C ASP A 434 3.94 42.26 -50.65
N ARG A 435 4.00 41.09 -51.32
CA ARG A 435 4.48 40.98 -52.71
C ARG A 435 3.45 41.48 -53.72
N ASP A 436 2.18 41.17 -53.49
CA ASP A 436 1.07 41.61 -54.35
C ASP A 436 0.80 43.13 -54.20
N GLU A 437 1.06 43.70 -53.01
CA GLU A 437 1.01 45.15 -52.77
C GLU A 437 2.19 45.88 -53.44
N LYS A 438 3.37 45.24 -53.53
CA LYS A 438 4.54 45.78 -54.25
C LYS A 438 4.47 45.67 -55.77
N THR A 439 3.68 44.74 -56.31
CA THR A 439 3.46 44.62 -57.77
C THR A 439 2.31 45.48 -58.28
N THR A 440 1.46 46.03 -57.39
CA THR A 440 0.39 46.97 -57.75
C THR A 440 0.80 48.44 -57.67
N SER A 441 1.94 48.77 -57.05
CA SER A 441 2.56 50.10 -57.14
C SER A 441 3.53 50.17 -58.34
N LEU A 442 3.05 50.61 -59.51
CA LEU A 442 3.91 50.97 -60.65
C LEU A 442 4.81 52.17 -60.29
N PRO A 443 6.08 52.23 -60.73
CA PRO A 443 6.91 53.43 -60.55
C PRO A 443 6.47 54.50 -61.55
N SER A 444 6.16 55.70 -61.06
CA SER A 444 6.14 56.90 -61.89
C SER A 444 7.57 57.23 -62.31
N GLU A 445 7.81 57.26 -63.62
CA GLU A 445 9.00 57.87 -64.22
C GLU A 445 9.06 59.35 -63.80
N ASP A 446 10.14 59.75 -63.12
CA ASP A 446 10.78 61.03 -63.41
C ASP A 446 12.12 61.23 -62.67
N SER A 447 13.04 61.85 -63.40
CA SER A 447 14.32 62.45 -63.02
C SER A 447 15.55 61.55 -62.82
N ALA A 448 16.34 61.52 -63.90
CA ALA A 448 17.76 61.27 -63.88
C ALA A 448 18.51 62.46 -63.25
N SER A 449 19.46 62.18 -62.36
CA SER A 449 20.67 62.99 -62.21
C SER A 449 21.81 62.14 -61.65
N LEU A 450 22.90 62.14 -62.41
CA LEU A 450 24.22 61.59 -62.08
C LEU A 450 24.82 62.33 -60.89
N ASP A 451 25.43 61.60 -59.96
CA ASP A 451 26.70 62.00 -59.32
C ASP A 451 27.34 60.77 -58.63
N ASP A 452 28.57 60.49 -59.04
CA ASP A 452 29.47 59.47 -58.51
C ASP A 452 30.14 59.96 -57.22
N ASP A 453 30.04 59.18 -56.12
CA ASP A 453 30.97 59.26 -54.98
C ASP A 453 31.18 57.85 -54.36
N PRO A 454 32.41 57.27 -54.41
CA PRO A 454 32.67 55.92 -53.96
C PRO A 454 33.19 55.89 -52.50
N THR A 455 32.46 56.44 -51.52
CA THR A 455 32.91 56.36 -50.11
C THR A 455 31.79 56.19 -49.06
N VAL A 456 30.81 55.31 -49.29
CA VAL A 456 29.87 54.88 -48.22
C VAL A 456 29.52 53.39 -48.37
N LYS A 457 30.46 52.49 -48.01
CA LYS A 457 30.14 51.08 -47.69
C LYS A 457 29.76 50.97 -46.21
N THR A 458 28.62 51.55 -45.85
CA THR A 458 28.02 51.40 -44.52
C THR A 458 26.76 50.53 -44.62
N SER A 459 26.90 49.32 -44.07
CA SER A 459 25.86 48.62 -43.30
C SER A 459 24.48 48.33 -43.93
N LEU A 460 24.39 47.92 -45.19
CA LEU A 460 23.14 47.42 -45.77
C LEU A 460 23.28 46.01 -46.36
N THR A 461 23.76 45.04 -45.57
CA THR A 461 23.54 43.60 -45.81
C THR A 461 23.91 42.78 -44.57
N ASN A 462 23.13 42.90 -43.49
CA ASN A 462 23.07 41.85 -42.45
C ASN A 462 21.87 42.00 -41.49
N SER A 463 20.66 42.34 -41.98
CA SER A 463 19.43 42.27 -41.16
C SER A 463 18.41 41.21 -41.62
N ARG A 464 18.74 40.37 -42.61
CA ARG A 464 17.93 39.19 -42.92
C ARG A 464 18.40 38.00 -42.07
N ALA A 465 17.77 37.85 -40.90
CA ALA A 465 17.51 36.59 -40.17
C ALA A 465 17.76 36.62 -38.64
N THR A 466 17.37 37.67 -37.91
CA THR A 466 17.35 37.61 -36.43
C THR A 466 16.04 37.96 -35.74
N ASP A 467 15.06 38.57 -36.40
CA ASP A 467 13.86 39.05 -35.70
C ASP A 467 12.68 38.06 -35.86
N ASN A 468 12.75 36.96 -35.11
CA ASN A 468 11.62 36.06 -34.85
C ASN A 468 11.51 35.78 -33.34
N GLU A 469 11.95 36.71 -32.48
CA GLU A 469 11.58 36.66 -31.07
C GLU A 469 10.15 37.21 -30.92
N PRO A 470 9.21 36.44 -30.35
CA PRO A 470 7.85 36.93 -30.10
C PRO A 470 7.91 38.19 -29.24
N SER A 471 7.15 39.21 -29.65
CA SER A 471 7.10 40.49 -28.94
C SER A 471 6.69 40.29 -27.47
N ARG A 472 7.16 41.16 -26.58
CA ARG A 472 6.83 41.13 -25.14
C ARG A 472 5.32 41.06 -24.89
N THR A 473 4.52 41.67 -25.76
CA THR A 473 3.04 41.66 -25.76
C THR A 473 2.46 40.29 -26.13
N GLN A 474 3.03 39.60 -27.13
CA GLN A 474 2.64 38.22 -27.47
C GLN A 474 3.00 37.24 -26.34
N LEU A 475 4.12 37.48 -25.65
CA LEU A 475 4.56 36.67 -24.52
C LEU A 475 3.64 36.82 -23.30
N ILE A 476 3.16 38.04 -23.03
CA ILE A 476 2.15 38.31 -21.99
C ILE A 476 0.81 37.67 -22.38
N ALA A 477 0.37 37.82 -23.64
CA ALA A 477 -0.88 37.24 -24.12
C ALA A 477 -0.89 35.70 -24.03
N VAL A 478 0.24 35.03 -24.33
CA VAL A 478 0.38 33.57 -24.15
C VAL A 478 0.38 33.18 -22.68
N GLY A 479 1.03 33.94 -21.81
CA GLY A 479 0.99 33.72 -20.36
C GLY A 479 -0.42 33.84 -19.78
N VAL A 480 -1.17 34.86 -20.22
CA VAL A 480 -2.57 35.08 -19.83
C VAL A 480 -3.48 33.99 -20.42
N ALA A 481 -3.32 33.63 -21.69
CA ALA A 481 -4.10 32.55 -22.31
C ALA A 481 -3.86 31.19 -21.63
N ALA A 482 -2.60 30.90 -21.25
CA ALA A 482 -2.26 29.72 -20.45
C ALA A 482 -2.92 29.76 -19.07
N ALA A 483 -2.91 30.91 -18.39
CA ALA A 483 -3.57 31.09 -17.10
C ALA A 483 -5.10 30.97 -17.19
N VAL A 484 -5.71 31.45 -18.27
CA VAL A 484 -7.15 31.31 -18.53
C VAL A 484 -7.52 29.86 -18.87
N ALA A 485 -6.67 29.15 -19.64
CA ALA A 485 -6.87 27.75 -19.97
C ALA A 485 -6.80 26.82 -18.74
N LEU A 486 -6.16 27.24 -17.65
CA LEU A 486 -6.09 26.49 -16.39
C LEU A 486 -7.44 26.44 -15.65
N VAL A 487 -8.33 27.41 -15.84
CA VAL A 487 -9.60 27.51 -15.10
C VAL A 487 -10.57 26.36 -15.47
N PRO A 488 -10.86 26.08 -16.76
CA PRO A 488 -11.67 24.92 -17.15
C PRO A 488 -11.02 23.58 -16.77
N ILE A 489 -9.69 23.47 -16.91
CA ILE A 489 -8.92 22.28 -16.52
C ILE A 489 -9.12 21.97 -15.03
N SER A 490 -8.97 22.99 -14.17
CA SER A 490 -9.18 22.85 -12.73
C SER A 490 -10.62 22.45 -12.38
N TRP A 491 -11.60 22.85 -13.19
CA TRP A 491 -13.00 22.51 -12.97
C TRP A 491 -13.32 21.06 -13.34
N VAL A 492 -12.74 20.56 -14.44
CA VAL A 492 -13.01 19.22 -14.98
C VAL A 492 -12.29 18.12 -14.19
N THR A 493 -11.02 18.28 -13.83
CA THR A 493 -10.26 17.24 -13.10
C THR A 493 -10.37 17.37 -11.57
N GLY A 494 -10.88 18.49 -11.09
CA GLY A 494 -10.99 18.80 -9.66
C GLY A 494 -11.81 17.82 -8.82
N PRO A 495 -12.95 17.27 -9.29
CA PRO A 495 -13.74 16.31 -8.49
C PRO A 495 -13.04 14.98 -8.23
N SER A 496 -12.49 14.33 -9.26
CA SER A 496 -11.83 13.01 -9.13
C SER A 496 -10.51 13.09 -8.38
N GLU A 497 -9.74 14.16 -8.57
CA GLU A 497 -8.55 14.39 -7.75
C GLU A 497 -8.92 14.63 -6.28
N ARG A 498 -9.96 15.43 -6.01
CA ARG A 498 -10.43 15.67 -4.64
C ARG A 498 -10.87 14.40 -3.93
N SER A 499 -11.60 13.52 -4.61
CA SER A 499 -12.06 12.27 -4.00
C SER A 499 -10.89 11.35 -3.65
N VAL A 500 -9.89 11.24 -4.53
CA VAL A 500 -8.72 10.39 -4.33
C VAL A 500 -7.75 10.96 -3.30
N VAL A 501 -7.58 12.29 -3.24
CA VAL A 501 -6.77 12.95 -2.21
C VAL A 501 -7.40 12.75 -0.83
N ARG A 502 -8.73 12.78 -0.71
CA ARG A 502 -9.43 12.56 0.56
C ARG A 502 -9.59 11.09 0.91
N ALA A 503 -9.51 10.20 -0.08
CA ALA A 503 -9.52 8.77 0.16
C ALA A 503 -8.36 8.41 1.11
N SER A 504 -8.67 7.55 2.08
CA SER A 504 -7.72 7.11 3.13
C SER A 504 -7.41 8.12 4.24
N PHE A 505 -8.05 9.28 4.32
CA PHE A 505 -7.97 10.16 5.52
C PHE A 505 -9.14 9.97 6.51
N ALA A 506 -9.88 8.88 6.34
CA ALA A 506 -10.95 8.45 7.24
C ALA A 506 -10.49 7.23 8.05
N THR A 507 -11.30 6.85 9.06
CA THR A 507 -11.13 5.69 9.96
C THR A 507 -11.17 4.36 9.20
N THR A 508 -10.13 4.08 8.43
CA THR A 508 -9.97 2.90 7.57
C THR A 508 -9.36 1.75 8.35
N TYR A 509 -8.43 2.07 9.25
CA TYR A 509 -7.66 1.19 10.14
C TYR A 509 -7.74 1.63 11.60
N VAL A 510 -7.73 2.94 11.89
CA VAL A 510 -7.69 3.46 13.26
C VAL A 510 -9.06 4.05 13.63
N SER A 511 -9.76 3.40 14.55
CA SER A 511 -11.04 3.87 15.08
C SER A 511 -10.86 4.95 16.16
N ASP A 512 -11.95 5.65 16.50
CA ASP A 512 -11.93 6.60 17.61
C ASP A 512 -11.73 5.90 18.98
N ALA A 513 -12.12 4.63 19.10
CA ALA A 513 -11.84 3.81 20.28
C ALA A 513 -10.34 3.51 20.41
N ASP A 514 -9.67 3.24 19.29
CA ASP A 514 -8.21 3.05 19.26
C ASP A 514 -7.48 4.33 19.68
N LYS A 515 -7.90 5.49 19.14
CA LYS A 515 -7.28 6.77 19.52
C LYS A 515 -7.37 7.04 21.03
N GLN A 516 -8.53 6.78 21.64
CA GLN A 516 -8.73 6.93 23.09
C GLN A 516 -7.91 5.91 23.89
N ALA A 517 -7.87 4.66 23.45
CA ALA A 517 -7.09 3.61 24.11
C ALA A 517 -5.59 3.90 24.04
N LEU A 518 -5.09 4.37 22.91
CA LEU A 518 -3.70 4.76 22.71
C LEU A 518 -3.33 5.99 23.56
N GLU A 519 -4.20 7.01 23.60
CA GLU A 519 -3.98 8.20 24.44
C GLU A 519 -3.95 7.83 25.94
N TRP A 520 -4.77 6.87 26.36
CA TRP A 520 -4.72 6.36 27.73
C TRP A 520 -3.45 5.55 27.97
N LEU A 521 -3.07 4.66 27.04
CA LEU A 521 -1.88 3.80 27.14
C LEU A 521 -0.57 4.60 27.22
N ASP A 522 -0.46 5.68 26.45
CA ASP A 522 0.66 6.64 26.44
C ASP A 522 1.01 7.17 27.85
N LYS A 523 0.04 7.20 28.76
CA LYS A 523 0.20 7.72 30.12
C LYS A 523 0.46 6.63 31.17
N GLN A 524 0.53 5.36 30.76
CA GLN A 524 0.66 4.24 31.70
C GLN A 524 2.12 3.92 32.04
N PRO A 525 2.39 3.36 33.24
CA PRO A 525 3.73 2.87 33.59
C PRO A 525 4.26 1.89 32.55
N HIS A 526 5.56 1.96 32.27
CA HIS A 526 6.24 1.07 31.32
C HIS A 526 5.72 1.09 29.87
N ALA A 527 4.83 2.02 29.49
CA ALA A 527 4.26 2.06 28.13
C ALA A 527 5.31 2.40 27.06
N HIS A 528 6.32 3.20 27.40
CA HIS A 528 7.46 3.53 26.53
C HIS A 528 8.73 2.71 26.87
N GLU A 529 8.62 1.77 27.80
CA GLU A 529 9.71 0.87 28.16
C GLU A 529 9.44 -0.48 27.48
N GLY A 530 10.47 -1.10 26.89
CA GLY A 530 10.28 -2.37 26.18
C GLY A 530 9.40 -2.24 24.94
N HIS A 531 8.52 -3.22 24.73
CA HIS A 531 7.63 -3.32 23.57
C HIS A 531 6.16 -3.48 23.97
N ILE A 532 5.29 -3.07 23.05
CA ILE A 532 3.86 -3.37 23.07
C ILE A 532 3.59 -4.36 21.94
N LEU A 533 3.15 -5.57 22.29
CA LEU A 533 2.73 -6.54 21.31
C LEU A 533 1.41 -6.09 20.70
N ASN A 534 1.41 -5.95 19.38
CA ASN A 534 0.31 -5.41 18.61
C ASN A 534 -0.03 -6.36 17.47
N ASP A 535 -1.19 -6.21 16.84
CA ASP A 535 -1.40 -6.86 15.55
C ASP A 535 -0.77 -6.02 14.45
N ARG A 536 -0.24 -6.70 13.43
CA ARG A 536 0.39 -6.05 12.29
C ARG A 536 -0.61 -5.30 11.44
N LYS A 537 -1.87 -5.74 11.44
CA LYS A 537 -2.91 -5.48 10.46
C LYS A 537 -4.15 -4.83 11.03
N ASP A 538 -4.12 -4.35 12.26
CA ASP A 538 -5.19 -3.54 12.82
C ASP A 538 -4.76 -2.10 13.14
N GLY A 539 -5.64 -1.34 13.78
CA GLY A 539 -5.36 0.05 14.18
C GLY A 539 -4.17 0.19 15.13
N SER A 540 -3.80 -0.87 15.86
CA SER A 540 -2.69 -0.86 16.80
C SER A 540 -1.33 -0.73 16.10
N ALA A 541 -1.21 -1.14 14.83
CA ALA A 541 0.01 -0.99 14.05
C ALA A 541 0.49 0.47 13.93
N TRP A 542 -0.44 1.44 14.04
CA TRP A 542 -0.17 2.87 13.93
C TRP A 542 0.30 3.54 15.23
N MET A 543 0.31 2.82 16.36
CA MET A 543 0.63 3.40 17.67
C MET A 543 2.00 4.06 17.73
N TYR A 544 2.98 3.50 17.02
CA TYR A 544 4.34 4.02 17.00
C TYR A 544 4.40 5.39 16.32
N ALA A 545 3.87 5.51 15.09
CA ALA A 545 3.78 6.81 14.42
C ALA A 545 3.02 7.86 15.25
N MET A 546 1.87 7.48 15.81
CA MET A 546 0.96 8.43 16.48
C MET A 546 1.50 8.94 17.82
N TYR A 547 2.00 8.04 18.67
CA TYR A 547 2.34 8.35 20.07
C TYR A 547 3.80 8.03 20.43
N GLY A 548 4.59 7.42 19.55
CA GLY A 548 5.92 6.92 19.91
C GLY A 548 5.88 5.71 20.84
N LEU A 549 4.71 5.05 20.94
CA LEU A 549 4.56 3.80 21.68
C LEU A 549 5.33 2.69 20.96
N PRO A 550 6.26 1.98 21.62
CA PRO A 550 7.21 1.06 21.00
C PRO A 550 6.53 -0.26 20.58
N SER A 551 5.74 -0.22 19.52
CA SER A 551 5.07 -1.40 18.98
C SER A 551 6.10 -2.43 18.50
N LEU A 552 5.84 -3.71 18.78
CA LEU A 552 6.69 -4.81 18.37
C LEU A 552 6.69 -4.96 16.84
N TYR A 553 5.52 -4.79 16.23
CA TYR A 553 5.40 -4.77 14.78
C TYR A 553 5.08 -3.37 14.27
N ARG A 554 5.95 -2.91 13.36
CA ARG A 554 5.90 -1.57 12.77
C ARG A 554 5.63 -1.58 11.26
N HIS A 555 5.30 -2.75 10.71
CA HIS A 555 4.96 -2.96 9.30
C HIS A 555 3.96 -4.12 9.16
N PHE A 556 3.13 -4.08 8.11
CA PHE A 556 2.13 -5.13 7.84
C PHE A 556 2.70 -6.50 7.40
N SER A 557 4.01 -6.64 7.22
CA SER A 557 4.68 -7.83 6.66
C SER A 557 5.74 -8.35 7.62
N PHE A 558 5.91 -9.67 7.70
CA PHE A 558 7.05 -10.29 8.39
C PHE A 558 8.29 -10.11 7.51
N GLY A 559 9.09 -9.09 7.81
CA GLY A 559 10.37 -8.88 7.13
C GLY A 559 11.44 -9.88 7.55
N ASP A 560 11.34 -10.39 8.77
CA ASP A 560 12.38 -11.20 9.38
C ASP A 560 12.00 -12.68 9.46
N LYS A 561 12.63 -13.48 8.59
CA LYS A 561 12.46 -14.94 8.57
C LYS A 561 13.24 -15.65 9.69
N THR A 562 14.11 -14.95 10.39
CA THR A 562 14.94 -15.50 11.48
C THR A 562 14.34 -15.25 12.86
N ALA A 563 13.34 -14.37 12.96
CA ALA A 563 12.56 -14.15 14.17
C ALA A 563 11.78 -15.43 14.56
N THR A 564 11.89 -15.82 15.82
CA THR A 564 11.26 -17.05 16.35
C THR A 564 10.37 -16.75 17.55
N ALA A 565 10.75 -15.79 18.39
CA ALA A 565 10.00 -15.45 19.58
C ALA A 565 8.74 -14.64 19.25
N SER A 566 8.85 -13.64 18.37
CA SER A 566 7.74 -12.73 18.06
C SER A 566 6.57 -13.41 17.38
N PRO A 567 6.71 -14.23 16.30
CA PRO A 567 5.56 -14.90 15.68
C PRO A 567 4.94 -15.94 16.61
N LYS A 568 5.79 -16.63 17.40
CA LYS A 568 5.37 -17.60 18.39
C LYS A 568 4.53 -16.96 19.50
N LEU A 569 4.97 -15.84 20.05
CA LEU A 569 4.25 -15.14 21.12
C LEU A 569 2.94 -14.54 20.60
N ALA A 570 2.95 -13.88 19.44
CA ALA A 570 1.76 -13.23 18.86
C ALA A 570 0.57 -14.17 18.64
N THR A 571 0.84 -15.47 18.44
CA THR A 571 -0.19 -16.50 18.23
C THR A 571 -0.52 -17.30 19.49
N ASN A 572 0.22 -17.13 20.60
CA ASN A 572 0.10 -17.97 21.80
C ASN A 572 0.08 -17.17 23.10
N VAL A 573 -0.49 -15.96 23.05
CA VAL A 573 -0.58 -15.06 24.20
C VAL A 573 -1.36 -15.64 25.38
N ASP A 574 -2.24 -16.61 25.15
CA ASP A 574 -2.98 -17.33 26.17
C ASP A 574 -2.13 -18.24 27.05
N LEU A 575 -0.96 -18.66 26.55
CA LEU A 575 -0.06 -19.54 27.27
C LEU A 575 0.85 -18.79 28.25
N LEU A 576 0.77 -17.46 28.30
CA LEU A 576 1.48 -16.64 29.29
C LEU A 576 0.98 -16.98 30.70
N GLY A 577 1.91 -17.16 31.64
CA GLY A 577 1.63 -17.45 33.05
C GLY A 577 1.02 -18.82 33.33
N VAL A 578 0.92 -19.71 32.34
CA VAL A 578 0.34 -21.07 32.52
C VAL A 578 1.27 -22.00 33.29
N GLY A 579 2.59 -21.74 33.26
CA GLY A 579 3.58 -22.63 33.85
C GLY A 579 4.10 -23.70 32.89
N THR A 580 4.95 -24.59 33.40
CA THR A 580 5.39 -25.83 32.74
C THR A 580 4.47 -26.99 33.13
N PRO A 581 4.42 -28.09 32.35
CA PRO A 581 3.70 -29.31 32.76
C PRO A 581 4.11 -29.82 34.15
N GLU A 582 5.36 -29.59 34.55
CA GLU A 582 5.92 -30.00 35.83
C GLU A 582 5.65 -29.00 36.97
N SER A 583 5.47 -27.71 36.66
CA SER A 583 5.30 -26.65 37.65
C SER A 583 4.46 -25.47 37.14
N PRO A 584 3.27 -25.22 37.72
CA PRO A 584 2.42 -24.06 37.36
C PRO A 584 3.06 -22.68 37.61
N THR A 585 4.12 -22.64 38.41
CA THR A 585 4.82 -21.40 38.80
C THR A 585 6.12 -21.15 38.03
N GLU A 586 6.57 -22.13 37.25
CA GLU A 586 7.80 -22.02 36.48
C GLU A 586 7.56 -21.26 35.17
N LEU A 587 8.54 -20.49 34.70
CA LEU A 587 8.40 -19.77 33.44
C LEU A 587 8.41 -20.75 32.27
N ASN A 588 7.38 -20.69 31.43
CA ASN A 588 7.37 -21.45 30.19
C ASN A 588 8.04 -20.66 29.05
N GLU A 589 8.13 -21.30 27.89
CA GLU A 589 8.77 -20.71 26.70
C GLU A 589 8.10 -19.41 26.20
N TYR A 590 6.80 -19.20 26.47
CA TYR A 590 6.08 -17.99 26.10
C TYR A 590 6.36 -16.86 27.08
N ASP A 591 6.47 -17.17 28.37
CA ASP A 591 6.92 -16.20 29.39
C ASP A 591 8.36 -15.73 29.12
N VAL A 592 9.24 -16.67 28.75
CA VAL A 592 10.61 -16.36 28.33
C VAL A 592 10.61 -15.51 27.05
N ALA A 593 9.76 -15.82 26.07
CA ALA A 593 9.63 -15.03 24.86
C ALA A 593 9.16 -13.60 25.15
N ALA A 594 8.13 -13.42 25.99
CA ALA A 594 7.64 -12.11 26.40
C ALA A 594 8.72 -11.30 27.14
N ARG A 595 9.49 -11.93 28.05
CA ARG A 595 10.64 -11.28 28.73
C ARG A 595 11.76 -10.91 27.77
N LYS A 596 12.15 -11.81 26.87
CA LYS A 596 13.21 -11.57 25.87
C LYS A 596 12.85 -10.41 24.94
N LEU A 597 11.59 -10.37 24.51
CA LEU A 597 11.06 -9.30 23.68
C LEU A 597 10.72 -8.04 24.49
N GLY A 598 10.76 -8.08 25.83
CA GLY A 598 10.38 -6.96 26.69
C GLY A 598 8.92 -6.53 26.50
N VAL A 599 7.99 -7.45 26.27
CA VAL A 599 6.58 -7.13 26.03
C VAL A 599 5.87 -6.80 27.34
N ASN A 600 5.50 -5.53 27.51
CA ASN A 600 4.81 -5.04 28.71
C ASN A 600 3.29 -5.01 28.54
N TYR A 601 2.82 -4.63 27.35
CA TYR A 601 1.41 -4.57 27.02
C TYR A 601 1.10 -5.35 25.75
N ILE A 602 -0.14 -5.81 25.63
CA ILE A 602 -0.71 -6.38 24.41
C ILE A 602 -1.89 -5.51 24.01
N PHE A 603 -1.85 -4.93 22.81
CA PHE A 603 -2.91 -4.10 22.26
C PHE A 603 -3.66 -4.86 21.17
N VAL A 604 -4.98 -4.87 21.27
CA VAL A 604 -5.87 -5.53 20.33
C VAL A 604 -6.84 -4.51 19.76
N SER A 605 -6.82 -4.31 18.45
CA SER A 605 -7.61 -3.28 17.77
C SER A 605 -8.48 -3.84 16.63
N PRO A 606 -9.65 -3.26 16.38
CA PRO A 606 -10.41 -3.33 15.13
C PRO A 606 -10.49 -1.98 14.40
N PRO A 607 -10.59 -1.96 13.05
CA PRO A 607 -10.67 -3.09 12.13
C PRO A 607 -9.32 -3.73 11.76
N VAL A 608 -9.37 -4.98 11.28
CA VAL A 608 -8.21 -5.72 10.76
C VAL A 608 -8.24 -5.71 9.22
N VAL A 609 -7.07 -5.64 8.58
CA VAL A 609 -6.90 -5.89 7.15
C VAL A 609 -7.19 -7.37 6.90
N GLN A 610 -8.42 -7.68 6.45
CA GLN A 610 -8.85 -9.05 6.11
C GLN A 610 -7.98 -9.59 4.97
N ASN A 611 -6.98 -10.44 5.23
CA ASN A 611 -6.34 -11.32 4.24
C ASN A 611 -5.45 -12.45 4.81
N ASP A 612 -5.15 -12.47 6.12
CA ASP A 612 -4.29 -13.49 6.77
C ASP A 612 -4.58 -13.72 8.27
N GLY A 613 -5.71 -13.20 8.78
CA GLY A 613 -5.98 -12.97 10.20
C GLY A 613 -5.92 -14.17 11.16
N THR A 614 -4.73 -14.50 11.66
CA THR A 614 -4.57 -15.44 12.78
C THR A 614 -4.16 -14.74 14.09
N GLU A 615 -3.28 -13.73 14.06
CA GLU A 615 -2.76 -13.11 15.29
C GLU A 615 -3.83 -12.30 16.03
N ALA A 616 -4.56 -11.43 15.32
CA ALA A 616 -5.61 -10.59 15.91
C ALA A 616 -6.65 -11.45 16.62
N LEU A 617 -6.98 -12.60 16.03
CA LEU A 617 -7.93 -13.53 16.62
C LEU A 617 -7.41 -14.10 17.95
N ALA A 618 -6.18 -14.59 17.95
CA ALA A 618 -5.52 -15.17 19.11
C ALA A 618 -5.55 -14.18 20.28
N MET A 619 -5.17 -12.94 20.00
CA MET A 619 -5.15 -11.87 21.01
C MET A 619 -6.55 -11.44 21.47
N ARG A 620 -7.58 -11.52 20.61
CA ARG A 620 -8.97 -11.17 20.99
C ARG A 620 -9.66 -12.22 21.83
N SER A 621 -9.42 -13.49 21.54
CA SER A 621 -10.19 -14.60 22.13
C SER A 621 -9.42 -15.22 23.28
N TRP A 622 -8.16 -15.59 23.05
CA TRP A 622 -7.43 -16.43 23.97
C TRP A 622 -6.71 -15.63 25.06
N ALA A 623 -6.34 -14.35 24.80
CA ALA A 623 -5.72 -13.50 25.82
C ALA A 623 -6.58 -13.36 27.10
N TRP A 624 -7.92 -13.41 26.99
CA TRP A 624 -8.84 -13.39 28.12
C TRP A 624 -8.73 -14.60 29.06
N HIS A 625 -8.06 -15.67 28.61
CA HIS A 625 -7.88 -16.91 29.36
C HIS A 625 -6.46 -17.09 29.87
N SER A 626 -5.56 -16.15 29.57
CA SER A 626 -4.19 -16.21 30.06
C SER A 626 -4.13 -15.87 31.56
N PRO A 627 -3.54 -16.73 32.41
CA PRO A 627 -3.22 -16.37 33.80
C PRO A 627 -2.17 -15.27 33.90
N GLY A 628 -1.32 -15.14 32.88
CA GLY A 628 -0.24 -14.15 32.81
C GLY A 628 -0.67 -12.77 32.31
N LEU A 629 -1.94 -12.55 31.97
CA LEU A 629 -2.45 -11.28 31.44
C LEU A 629 -3.56 -10.70 32.32
N THR A 630 -3.52 -9.39 32.52
CA THR A 630 -4.62 -8.65 33.16
C THR A 630 -5.23 -7.68 32.13
N PRO A 631 -6.55 -7.73 31.85
CA PRO A 631 -7.21 -6.72 31.03
C PRO A 631 -7.24 -5.39 31.79
N VAL A 632 -6.60 -4.37 31.22
CA VAL A 632 -6.44 -3.05 31.85
C VAL A 632 -7.26 -1.95 31.18
N TYR A 633 -7.70 -2.15 29.95
CA TYR A 633 -8.57 -1.22 29.24
C TYR A 633 -9.46 -1.96 28.24
N ARG A 634 -10.71 -1.52 28.09
CA ARG A 634 -11.63 -2.02 27.05
C ARG A 634 -12.60 -0.94 26.59
N ASP A 635 -12.61 -0.63 25.29
CA ASP A 635 -13.67 0.18 24.66
C ASP A 635 -14.26 -0.58 23.47
N GLY A 636 -15.46 -1.11 23.66
CA GLY A 636 -16.08 -2.07 22.74
C GLY A 636 -15.20 -3.32 22.62
N ALA A 637 -14.40 -3.37 21.58
CA ALA A 637 -13.50 -4.48 21.31
C ALA A 637 -12.09 -4.07 20.89
N THR A 638 -11.75 -2.80 21.14
CA THR A 638 -10.37 -2.40 21.42
C THR A 638 -10.05 -2.77 22.86
N VAL A 639 -9.00 -3.56 23.09
CA VAL A 639 -8.64 -4.09 24.42
C VAL A 639 -7.13 -3.96 24.63
N ILE A 640 -6.72 -3.62 25.85
CA ILE A 640 -5.31 -3.63 26.26
C ILE A 640 -5.16 -4.58 27.44
N PHE A 641 -4.20 -5.48 27.34
CA PHE A 641 -3.76 -6.37 28.42
C PHE A 641 -2.37 -5.94 28.91
N ALA A 642 -2.16 -5.96 30.23
CA ALA A 642 -0.83 -5.88 30.82
C ALA A 642 -0.27 -7.29 31.02
N VAL A 643 1.03 -7.47 30.76
CA VAL A 643 1.74 -8.73 31.01
C VAL A 643 2.17 -8.77 32.47
N ASN A 644 1.50 -9.59 33.28
CA ASN A 644 1.60 -9.57 34.75
C ASN A 644 3.06 -9.66 35.24
N ALA A 645 3.89 -10.43 34.55
CA ALA A 645 5.30 -10.62 34.89
C ALA A 645 6.17 -9.35 34.80
N MET A 646 5.68 -8.28 34.15
CA MET A 646 6.41 -7.02 33.95
C MET A 646 6.03 -5.93 34.95
N PHE A 647 5.09 -6.20 35.86
CA PHE A 647 4.57 -5.22 36.80
C PHE A 647 4.52 -5.82 38.20
N SER A 648 4.61 -4.96 39.21
CA SER A 648 4.23 -5.34 40.56
C SER A 648 2.70 -5.47 40.70
N PRO A 649 2.20 -6.26 41.66
CA PRO A 649 0.77 -6.35 41.94
C PRO A 649 0.12 -5.02 42.35
N GLU A 650 0.88 -4.07 42.89
CA GLU A 650 0.37 -2.72 43.20
C GLU A 650 0.22 -1.89 41.93
N GLU A 651 1.22 -1.88 41.04
CA GLU A 651 1.15 -1.18 39.75
C GLU A 651 -0.04 -1.66 38.92
N LEU A 652 -0.22 -2.99 38.78
CA LEU A 652 -1.37 -3.53 38.04
C LEU A 652 -2.71 -3.07 38.62
N ARG A 653 -2.86 -3.11 39.95
CA ARG A 653 -4.10 -2.65 40.61
C ARG A 653 -4.35 -1.17 40.35
N GLN A 654 -3.31 -0.34 40.37
CA GLN A 654 -3.45 1.08 40.05
C GLN A 654 -3.81 1.31 38.58
N ILE A 655 -3.18 0.60 37.65
CA ILE A 655 -3.48 0.69 36.22
C ILE A 655 -4.96 0.34 35.97
N VAL A 656 -5.43 -0.81 36.48
CA VAL A 656 -6.84 -1.23 36.36
C VAL A 656 -7.78 -0.19 36.97
N LYS A 657 -7.47 0.32 38.17
CA LYS A 657 -8.28 1.33 38.86
C LYS A 657 -8.33 2.67 38.10
N SER A 658 -7.25 3.02 37.40
CA SER A 658 -7.14 4.24 36.61
C SER A 658 -7.83 4.16 35.24
N SER A 659 -8.27 2.96 34.84
CA SER A 659 -8.91 2.75 33.56
C SER A 659 -10.27 3.47 33.52
N PRO A 660 -10.52 4.34 32.51
CA PRO A 660 -11.78 5.05 32.38
C PRO A 660 -12.91 4.13 31.87
N ARG A 661 -12.62 2.88 31.52
CA ARG A 661 -13.57 1.94 30.94
C ARG A 661 -13.55 0.58 31.68
N PRO A 662 -14.71 -0.06 31.92
CA PRO A 662 -14.76 -1.36 32.59
C PRO A 662 -14.04 -2.46 31.81
N THR A 663 -13.31 -3.33 32.52
CA THR A 663 -12.48 -4.40 31.94
C THR A 663 -13.06 -5.80 32.13
N SER A 664 -14.37 -5.93 32.39
CA SER A 664 -15.00 -7.25 32.61
C SER A 664 -14.81 -8.16 31.41
N ARG A 665 -14.53 -9.43 31.70
CA ARG A 665 -14.35 -10.48 30.71
C ARG A 665 -15.64 -10.65 29.89
N PRO A 666 -15.56 -10.77 28.55
CA PRO A 666 -16.71 -11.14 27.73
C PRO A 666 -17.19 -12.55 28.09
N SER A 667 -18.48 -12.84 27.91
CA SER A 667 -19.00 -14.22 28.03
C SER A 667 -18.16 -15.20 27.19
N ASP A 668 -17.98 -16.42 27.68
CA ASP A 668 -17.24 -17.50 27.01
C ASP A 668 -17.82 -17.83 25.63
N LEU A 669 -19.07 -17.46 25.37
CA LEU A 669 -19.67 -17.56 24.04
C LEU A 669 -19.00 -16.67 22.99
N PHE A 670 -18.47 -15.52 23.41
CA PHE A 670 -17.86 -14.52 22.52
C PHE A 670 -16.33 -14.59 22.52
N ALA A 671 -15.74 -14.98 23.64
CA ALA A 671 -14.31 -15.20 23.78
C ALA A 671 -14.05 -16.56 24.47
N PRO A 672 -14.32 -17.70 23.81
CA PRO A 672 -14.08 -19.00 24.44
C PRO A 672 -12.59 -19.29 24.54
N ALA A 673 -12.24 -20.12 25.53
CA ALA A 673 -10.89 -20.60 25.72
C ALA A 673 -10.38 -21.30 24.45
N ARG A 674 -9.06 -21.34 24.28
CA ARG A 674 -8.44 -22.11 23.21
C ARG A 674 -8.87 -23.57 23.32
N GLN A 675 -9.34 -24.14 22.22
CA GLN A 675 -9.76 -25.53 22.16
C GLN A 675 -8.56 -26.45 21.85
N PRO A 676 -8.50 -27.65 22.46
CA PRO A 676 -7.42 -28.60 22.22
C PRO A 676 -7.61 -29.22 20.83
N ILE A 677 -7.00 -28.65 19.79
CA ILE A 677 -7.11 -29.17 18.42
C ILE A 677 -6.24 -30.42 18.24
N ILE A 678 -4.99 -30.35 18.71
CA ILE A 678 -4.04 -31.45 18.66
C ILE A 678 -4.35 -32.43 19.81
N ALA A 679 -4.38 -33.72 19.49
CA ALA A 679 -4.54 -34.77 20.48
C ALA A 679 -3.34 -34.75 21.46
N PRO A 680 -3.58 -34.77 22.78
CA PRO A 680 -2.48 -34.91 23.74
C PRO A 680 -1.84 -36.29 23.60
N PRO A 681 -0.55 -36.47 23.96
CA PRO A 681 0.13 -37.77 23.88
C PRO A 681 -0.54 -38.89 24.69
N THR A 682 -1.36 -38.53 25.66
CA THR A 682 -2.13 -39.43 26.53
C THR A 682 -3.45 -39.91 25.91
N GLU A 683 -3.87 -39.33 24.78
CA GLU A 683 -5.08 -39.75 24.05
C GLU A 683 -4.81 -41.05 23.29
N THR A 684 -5.22 -42.17 23.87
CA THR A 684 -5.04 -43.51 23.30
C THR A 684 -6.22 -43.96 22.43
N VAL A 685 -7.35 -43.26 22.51
CA VAL A 685 -8.57 -43.53 21.75
C VAL A 685 -8.98 -42.27 21.01
N ASP A 686 -9.25 -42.39 19.72
CA ASP A 686 -9.74 -41.28 18.92
C ASP A 686 -11.11 -40.82 19.45
N PRO A 687 -11.31 -39.53 19.78
CA PRO A 687 -12.58 -39.02 20.30
C PRO A 687 -13.76 -39.17 19.31
N LEU A 688 -13.48 -39.47 18.05
CA LEU A 688 -14.50 -39.77 17.04
C LEU A 688 -14.93 -41.24 17.03
N ALA A 689 -14.17 -42.16 17.64
CA ALA A 689 -14.46 -43.58 17.61
C ALA A 689 -15.79 -43.88 18.34
N GLY A 690 -16.77 -44.42 17.62
CA GLY A 690 -18.11 -44.70 18.15
C GLY A 690 -19.04 -43.48 18.24
N ALA A 691 -18.56 -42.28 17.90
CA ALA A 691 -19.39 -41.08 17.95
C ALA A 691 -20.40 -41.05 16.78
N GLN A 692 -21.62 -40.60 17.06
CA GLN A 692 -22.64 -40.41 16.02
C GLN A 692 -22.63 -38.96 15.54
N ILE A 693 -22.25 -38.72 14.29
CA ILE A 693 -21.98 -37.37 13.76
C ILE A 693 -22.88 -37.06 12.57
N SER A 694 -23.43 -35.84 12.56
CA SER A 694 -24.17 -35.30 11.42
C SER A 694 -23.35 -34.20 10.75
N VAL A 695 -23.03 -34.37 9.48
CA VAL A 695 -22.41 -33.32 8.65
C VAL A 695 -23.17 -33.21 7.34
N ASP A 696 -23.67 -32.00 7.06
CA ASP A 696 -24.52 -31.74 5.90
C ASP A 696 -24.22 -30.37 5.25
N SER A 697 -24.41 -30.30 3.94
CA SER A 697 -24.35 -29.09 3.11
C SER A 697 -25.43 -29.09 2.03
N SER A 698 -26.43 -29.97 2.16
CA SER A 698 -27.59 -30.05 1.28
C SER A 698 -28.46 -28.81 1.41
N GLU A 699 -29.20 -28.49 0.36
CA GLU A 699 -30.08 -27.33 0.32
C GLU A 699 -31.15 -27.37 1.44
N ASN A 700 -31.61 -28.57 1.82
CA ASN A 700 -32.58 -28.73 2.90
C ASN A 700 -31.97 -28.47 4.27
N ALA A 701 -30.76 -28.97 4.54
CA ALA A 701 -30.05 -28.67 5.77
C ALA A 701 -29.68 -27.19 5.88
N VAL A 702 -29.26 -26.57 4.76
CA VAL A 702 -28.98 -25.14 4.67
C VAL A 702 -30.23 -24.31 4.95
N ARG A 703 -31.38 -24.64 4.34
CA ARG A 703 -32.65 -23.96 4.64
C ARG A 703 -33.02 -24.11 6.11
N ALA A 704 -32.97 -25.34 6.64
CA ALA A 704 -33.34 -25.61 8.02
C ALA A 704 -32.42 -24.91 9.03
N ILE A 705 -31.11 -24.79 8.76
CA ILE A 705 -30.21 -24.08 9.66
C ILE A 705 -30.37 -22.56 9.54
N ASN A 706 -30.67 -22.04 8.35
CA ASN A 706 -30.87 -20.61 8.11
C ASN A 706 -32.06 -20.01 8.89
N ASP A 707 -33.06 -20.82 9.25
CA ASP A 707 -34.16 -20.40 10.14
C ASP A 707 -33.66 -19.98 11.53
N TYR A 708 -32.50 -20.49 11.93
CA TYR A 708 -31.80 -20.14 13.15
C TYR A 708 -30.66 -19.14 12.92
N LEU A 709 -30.40 -18.62 11.73
CA LEU A 709 -29.26 -17.72 11.49
C LEU A 709 -29.71 -16.30 11.20
N GLY A 710 -28.95 -15.32 11.71
CA GLY A 710 -29.16 -13.92 11.41
C GLY A 710 -28.85 -13.60 9.92
N PRO A 711 -29.39 -12.50 9.37
CA PRO A 711 -29.24 -12.16 7.94
C PRO A 711 -27.79 -12.11 7.44
N THR A 712 -26.84 -11.79 8.32
CA THR A 712 -25.41 -11.66 8.00
C THR A 712 -24.64 -12.98 8.08
N THR A 713 -25.23 -14.06 8.59
CA THR A 713 -24.59 -15.37 8.78
C THR A 713 -25.27 -16.50 8.01
N GLN A 714 -26.33 -16.19 7.26
CA GLN A 714 -27.02 -17.17 6.43
C GLN A 714 -26.11 -17.79 5.36
N LEU A 715 -26.29 -19.09 5.18
CA LEU A 715 -25.67 -19.86 4.11
C LEU A 715 -26.49 -19.72 2.82
N SER A 716 -25.79 -19.67 1.70
CA SER A 716 -26.35 -19.68 0.35
C SER A 716 -27.05 -21.01 0.09
N ASN A 717 -28.30 -20.95 -0.35
CA ASN A 717 -29.04 -22.12 -0.83
C ASN A 717 -28.40 -22.74 -2.10
N LYS A 718 -27.53 -22.00 -2.80
CA LYS A 718 -26.80 -22.51 -3.96
C LYS A 718 -25.58 -23.32 -3.53
N ILE A 719 -25.69 -24.65 -3.59
CA ILE A 719 -24.59 -25.56 -3.25
C ILE A 719 -23.61 -25.66 -4.41
N LEU A 720 -22.37 -25.22 -4.18
CA LEU A 720 -21.31 -25.30 -5.18
C LEU A 720 -20.68 -26.71 -5.21
N PRO A 721 -20.23 -27.21 -6.38
CA PRO A 721 -19.64 -28.55 -6.48
C PRO A 721 -18.44 -28.78 -5.53
N GLY A 722 -17.66 -27.74 -5.24
CA GLY A 722 -16.55 -27.83 -4.27
C GLY A 722 -17.01 -28.11 -2.84
N ILE A 723 -18.17 -27.57 -2.43
CA ILE A 723 -18.75 -27.81 -1.10
C ILE A 723 -19.20 -29.27 -0.96
N ALA A 724 -19.87 -29.81 -1.99
CA ALA A 724 -20.28 -31.22 -1.99
C ALA A 724 -19.07 -32.18 -1.92
N LYS A 725 -17.96 -31.85 -2.59
CA LYS A 725 -16.71 -32.61 -2.49
C LYS A 725 -16.12 -32.56 -1.08
N ILE A 726 -16.12 -31.39 -0.44
CA ILE A 726 -15.65 -31.22 0.93
C ILE A 726 -16.54 -32.02 1.89
N GLN A 727 -17.87 -32.01 1.74
CA GLN A 727 -18.77 -32.85 2.56
C GLN A 727 -18.44 -34.32 2.43
N LYS A 728 -18.33 -34.82 1.20
CA LYS A 728 -17.95 -36.22 0.97
C LYS A 728 -16.62 -36.53 1.66
N ARG A 729 -15.65 -35.63 1.56
CA ARG A 729 -14.33 -35.83 2.17
C ARG A 729 -14.37 -35.80 3.70
N VAL A 730 -15.14 -34.89 4.30
CA VAL A 730 -15.39 -34.87 5.76
C VAL A 730 -16.00 -36.19 6.21
N GLN A 731 -17.03 -36.66 5.50
CA GLN A 731 -17.70 -37.93 5.79
C GLN A 731 -16.74 -39.13 5.69
N GLU A 732 -15.88 -39.17 4.67
CA GLU A 732 -14.84 -40.21 4.53
C GLU A 732 -13.86 -40.21 5.71
N ILE A 733 -13.35 -39.03 6.12
CA ILE A 733 -12.38 -38.92 7.22
C ILE A 733 -13.05 -39.28 8.57
N LEU A 734 -14.29 -38.87 8.80
CA LEU A 734 -15.05 -39.23 10.01
C LEU A 734 -15.20 -40.75 10.14
N THR A 735 -15.63 -41.42 9.07
CA THR A 735 -15.77 -42.89 9.06
C THR A 735 -14.42 -43.58 9.23
N GLN A 736 -13.34 -43.06 8.61
CA GLN A 736 -11.98 -43.60 8.79
C GLN A 736 -11.50 -43.49 10.24
N ARG A 737 -11.94 -42.47 10.97
CA ARG A 737 -11.65 -42.25 12.39
C ARG A 737 -12.65 -42.92 13.34
N GLY A 738 -13.55 -43.76 12.81
CA GLY A 738 -14.45 -44.60 13.60
C GLY A 738 -15.78 -43.96 13.99
N ALA A 739 -16.13 -42.80 13.45
CA ALA A 739 -17.46 -42.19 13.66
C ALA A 739 -18.53 -42.83 12.75
N THR A 740 -19.77 -42.84 13.23
CA THR A 740 -20.95 -43.26 12.45
C THR A 740 -21.72 -42.02 11.98
N LEU A 741 -22.05 -41.96 10.69
CA LEU A 741 -22.81 -40.84 10.12
C LEU A 741 -24.31 -41.09 10.28
N VAL A 742 -25.00 -40.19 10.98
CA VAL A 742 -26.42 -40.32 11.30
C VAL A 742 -27.21 -39.03 10.97
N PRO A 743 -28.55 -39.10 10.87
CA PRO A 743 -29.39 -37.91 10.82
C PRO A 743 -29.19 -37.03 12.06
N ARG A 744 -29.42 -35.73 11.91
CA ARG A 744 -29.25 -34.74 12.99
C ARG A 744 -29.99 -35.10 14.29
N SER A 745 -31.15 -35.74 14.22
CA SER A 745 -31.94 -36.13 15.40
C SER A 745 -31.27 -37.15 16.31
N GLU A 746 -30.29 -37.89 15.79
CA GLU A 746 -29.60 -38.99 16.49
C GLU A 746 -28.13 -38.64 16.80
N ALA A 747 -27.64 -37.49 16.32
CA ALA A 747 -26.23 -37.15 16.37
C ALA A 747 -25.79 -36.57 17.74
N SER A 748 -24.58 -36.91 18.17
CA SER A 748 -23.85 -36.29 19.27
C SER A 748 -23.36 -34.87 18.92
N ALA A 749 -23.15 -34.59 17.63
CA ALA A 749 -22.78 -33.28 17.11
C ALA A 749 -23.28 -33.09 15.68
N SER A 750 -23.70 -31.88 15.34
CA SER A 750 -24.16 -31.53 13.99
C SER A 750 -23.44 -30.29 13.44
N VAL A 751 -22.87 -30.42 12.24
CA VAL A 751 -22.25 -29.29 11.52
C VAL A 751 -22.90 -29.13 10.15
N VAL A 752 -23.44 -27.95 9.89
CA VAL A 752 -23.94 -27.58 8.55
C VAL A 752 -23.03 -26.52 7.97
N PHE A 753 -22.55 -26.71 6.75
CA PHE A 753 -21.63 -25.74 6.14
C PHE A 753 -21.94 -25.40 4.70
N GLY A 754 -21.46 -24.23 4.29
CA GLY A 754 -21.68 -23.71 2.95
C GLY A 754 -20.92 -22.41 2.68
N THR A 755 -21.44 -21.64 1.74
CA THR A 755 -20.91 -20.31 1.36
C THR A 755 -21.94 -19.25 1.70
N THR A 756 -21.56 -17.97 1.82
CA THR A 756 -22.53 -16.88 2.00
C THR A 756 -22.93 -16.24 0.66
N THR A 757 -24.14 -15.69 0.59
CA THR A 757 -24.58 -14.82 -0.50
C THR A 757 -23.99 -13.41 -0.30
N GLY A 758 -23.07 -12.98 -1.16
CA GLY A 758 -22.67 -11.57 -1.21
C GLY A 758 -23.74 -10.75 -1.95
N THR A 759 -23.98 -9.51 -1.54
CA THR A 759 -24.78 -8.59 -2.36
C THR A 759 -23.94 -8.11 -3.56
N PRO A 760 -24.52 -7.90 -4.76
CA PRO A 760 -23.76 -7.39 -5.90
C PRO A 760 -23.10 -6.03 -5.64
N GLU A 761 -23.67 -5.19 -4.77
CA GLU A 761 -23.07 -3.91 -4.36
C GLU A 761 -21.78 -4.08 -3.54
N GLU A 762 -21.60 -5.18 -2.81
CA GLU A 762 -20.35 -5.51 -2.10
C GLU A 762 -19.21 -5.91 -3.05
N SER A 763 -19.51 -6.25 -4.31
CA SER A 763 -18.52 -6.62 -5.32
C SER A 763 -17.89 -5.42 -6.06
N ALA A 764 -18.50 -4.24 -5.98
CA ALA A 764 -18.10 -3.04 -6.74
C ALA A 764 -16.94 -2.25 -6.11
N ASN A 765 -16.56 -2.54 -4.86
CA ASN A 765 -15.35 -2.01 -4.25
C ASN A 765 -14.22 -3.02 -4.47
N GLU A 766 -13.29 -2.71 -5.39
CA GLU A 766 -12.15 -3.53 -5.86
C GLU A 766 -11.14 -4.00 -4.79
N SER A 767 -11.48 -3.99 -3.50
CA SER A 767 -10.63 -4.47 -2.42
C SER A 767 -11.27 -5.48 -1.47
N ARG A 768 -12.57 -5.84 -1.60
CA ARG A 768 -13.28 -6.53 -0.49
C ARG A 768 -14.44 -7.50 -0.82
N PRO A 769 -14.28 -8.58 -1.63
CA PRO A 769 -15.05 -9.79 -1.38
C PRO A 769 -14.31 -10.63 -0.32
N ASN A 770 -14.96 -11.00 0.77
CA ASN A 770 -14.34 -11.69 1.91
C ASN A 770 -13.91 -13.12 1.58
N ARG A 771 -12.63 -13.48 1.85
CA ARG A 771 -12.14 -14.88 1.91
C ARG A 771 -12.34 -15.48 3.32
N GLY A 772 -12.91 -14.72 4.27
CA GLY A 772 -13.01 -15.11 5.68
C GLY A 772 -14.11 -16.13 5.96
N PHE A 773 -13.86 -17.07 6.87
CA PHE A 773 -14.87 -18.00 7.38
C PHE A 773 -15.63 -17.42 8.59
N ALA A 774 -16.87 -17.86 8.81
CA ALA A 774 -17.60 -17.56 10.03
C ALA A 774 -18.26 -18.82 10.59
N VAL A 775 -18.18 -19.03 11.90
CA VAL A 775 -18.83 -20.13 12.61
C VAL A 775 -19.92 -19.57 13.52
N SER A 776 -21.13 -20.11 13.46
CA SER A 776 -22.24 -19.72 14.34
C SER A 776 -22.60 -20.89 15.25
N ALA A 777 -22.65 -20.65 16.56
CA ALA A 777 -23.23 -21.61 17.50
C ALA A 777 -24.75 -21.40 17.60
N ILE A 778 -25.52 -22.48 17.68
CA ILE A 778 -26.98 -22.44 17.87
C ILE A 778 -27.27 -22.96 19.27
N VAL A 779 -27.71 -22.07 20.17
CA VAL A 779 -27.87 -22.34 21.60
C VAL A 779 -29.32 -22.17 22.03
N ASP A 780 -29.79 -23.06 22.89
CA ASP A 780 -31.14 -23.06 23.46
C ASP A 780 -31.30 -21.97 24.52
N ALA A 781 -32.43 -21.26 24.45
CA ALA A 781 -32.81 -20.19 25.36
C ALA A 781 -33.56 -20.66 26.61
N SER A 782 -33.91 -21.95 26.72
CA SER A 782 -34.72 -22.45 27.83
C SER A 782 -33.96 -22.34 29.17
N GLY A 783 -34.15 -21.22 29.88
CA GLY A 783 -33.49 -20.91 31.15
C GLY A 783 -32.92 -19.48 31.26
N VAL A 784 -32.94 -18.69 30.17
CA VAL A 784 -32.31 -17.37 30.13
C VAL A 784 -33.31 -16.24 30.41
N GLY A 785 -33.05 -15.42 31.42
CA GLY A 785 -33.81 -14.19 31.69
C GLY A 785 -33.64 -13.16 30.57
N THR A 786 -34.72 -12.46 30.21
CA THR A 786 -34.86 -11.64 29.00
C THR A 786 -34.12 -10.30 28.99
N ALA A 787 -32.91 -10.19 29.56
CA ALA A 787 -32.13 -8.95 29.56
C ALA A 787 -30.96 -9.03 28.57
N SER A 788 -31.08 -8.27 27.48
CA SER A 788 -30.02 -7.97 26.53
C SER A 788 -28.92 -7.13 27.20
N ASP A 789 -27.84 -7.78 27.61
CA ASP A 789 -26.44 -7.30 27.59
C ASP A 789 -25.57 -8.18 28.51
N ASP A 790 -26.18 -8.83 29.51
CA ASP A 790 -25.55 -9.82 30.39
C ASP A 790 -26.21 -11.20 30.21
N LEU A 791 -25.94 -11.81 29.04
CA LEU A 791 -26.17 -13.24 28.84
C LEU A 791 -25.15 -14.02 29.69
N GLU A 792 -25.34 -14.04 31.01
CA GLU A 792 -24.80 -15.10 31.85
C GLU A 792 -25.47 -16.40 31.39
N THR A 793 -24.76 -17.12 30.53
CA THR A 793 -25.13 -18.48 30.20
C THR A 793 -25.12 -19.28 31.48
N ASP A 794 -26.29 -19.80 31.85
CA ASP A 794 -26.32 -20.91 32.77
C ASP A 794 -25.38 -22.00 32.22
N ALA A 795 -24.56 -22.56 33.10
CA ALA A 795 -23.45 -23.47 32.84
C ALA A 795 -23.89 -24.84 32.27
N GLY A 796 -25.07 -24.93 31.68
CA GLY A 796 -25.79 -26.19 31.44
C GLY A 796 -25.35 -26.99 30.22
N ARG A 797 -24.74 -26.40 29.16
CA ARG A 797 -24.32 -27.15 27.94
C ARG A 797 -23.06 -26.58 27.26
N PRO A 798 -21.85 -26.79 27.83
CA PRO A 798 -20.60 -26.26 27.26
C PRO A 798 -20.27 -26.80 25.85
N ALA A 799 -20.72 -28.01 25.53
CA ALA A 799 -20.44 -28.68 24.26
C ALA A 799 -20.85 -27.89 23.01
N THR A 800 -21.95 -27.11 23.08
CA THR A 800 -22.47 -26.38 21.90
C THR A 800 -21.56 -25.24 21.48
N TRP A 801 -21.07 -24.43 22.43
CA TRP A 801 -20.12 -23.37 22.11
C TRP A 801 -18.71 -23.93 21.91
N GLN A 802 -18.33 -25.02 22.58
CA GLN A 802 -17.06 -25.72 22.35
C GLN A 802 -16.98 -26.28 20.92
N LEU A 803 -18.08 -26.77 20.34
CA LEU A 803 -18.12 -27.19 18.93
C LEU A 803 -17.79 -26.03 18.00
N ALA A 804 -18.46 -24.89 18.17
CA ALA A 804 -18.20 -23.71 17.35
C ALA A 804 -16.77 -23.17 17.54
N ALA A 805 -16.31 -23.09 18.80
CA ALA A 805 -14.95 -22.69 19.15
C ALA A 805 -13.90 -23.64 18.57
N GLY A 806 -14.16 -24.94 18.57
CA GLY A 806 -13.27 -25.99 18.06
C GLY A 806 -13.17 -25.92 16.55
N LEU A 807 -14.30 -25.71 15.86
CA LEU A 807 -14.32 -25.43 14.42
C LEU A 807 -13.51 -24.17 14.11
N ARG A 808 -13.74 -23.05 14.81
CA ARG A 808 -12.95 -21.82 14.63
C ARG A 808 -11.44 -22.07 14.83
N ASP A 809 -11.05 -22.66 15.95
CA ASP A 809 -9.63 -22.85 16.29
C ASP A 809 -8.94 -23.81 15.33
N SER A 810 -9.63 -24.86 14.90
CA SER A 810 -9.12 -25.78 13.89
C SER A 810 -8.93 -25.12 12.52
N MET A 811 -9.87 -24.24 12.12
CA MET A 811 -9.73 -23.45 10.90
C MET A 811 -8.48 -22.57 10.97
N VAL A 812 -8.27 -21.89 12.09
CA VAL A 812 -7.14 -20.99 12.32
C VAL A 812 -5.82 -21.74 12.41
N TYR A 813 -5.82 -22.88 13.10
CA TYR A 813 -4.68 -23.79 13.21
C TYR A 813 -4.23 -24.27 11.82
N ARG A 814 -5.18 -24.54 10.93
CA ARG A 814 -4.88 -24.90 9.54
C ARG A 814 -4.56 -23.67 8.68
N GLY A 815 -4.68 -22.45 9.18
CA GLY A 815 -4.31 -21.23 8.47
C GLY A 815 -5.41 -20.68 7.56
N PHE A 816 -6.68 -20.86 7.94
CA PHE A 816 -7.81 -20.10 7.42
C PHE A 816 -8.01 -18.83 8.25
N ALA A 817 -8.50 -17.77 7.61
CA ALA A 817 -8.76 -16.49 8.28
C ALA A 817 -10.27 -16.31 8.56
N PRO A 818 -10.66 -15.78 9.73
CA PRO A 818 -12.06 -15.50 10.05
C PRO A 818 -12.60 -14.26 9.30
N ASP A 819 -13.92 -14.20 9.14
CA ASP A 819 -14.65 -13.00 8.73
C ASP A 819 -15.00 -12.16 9.96
N SER A 820 -14.31 -11.03 10.10
CA SER A 820 -14.62 -10.00 11.10
C SER A 820 -14.79 -8.65 10.41
N LYS A 821 -15.98 -8.03 10.51
CA LYS A 821 -16.25 -6.68 10.00
C LYS A 821 -16.61 -5.73 11.13
N PHE A 822 -16.11 -4.50 11.04
CA PHE A 822 -16.44 -3.41 11.96
C PHE A 822 -17.03 -2.27 11.16
N ASN A 823 -18.01 -1.58 11.74
CA ASN A 823 -18.44 -0.31 11.16
C ASN A 823 -17.37 0.77 11.37
N SER A 824 -17.60 1.93 10.79
CA SER A 824 -16.70 3.10 10.89
C SER A 824 -16.45 3.58 12.33
N LYS A 825 -17.22 3.14 13.31
CA LYS A 825 -17.04 3.47 14.74
C LYS A 825 -16.27 2.38 15.50
N GLY A 826 -15.64 1.44 14.80
CA GLY A 826 -14.97 0.29 15.42
C GLY A 826 -15.94 -0.68 16.11
N ARG A 827 -17.25 -0.57 15.87
CA ARG A 827 -18.24 -1.48 16.46
C ARG A 827 -18.39 -2.71 15.58
N PRO A 828 -18.51 -3.92 16.16
CA PRO A 828 -18.74 -5.14 15.40
C PRO A 828 -19.99 -5.03 14.52
N THR A 829 -19.84 -5.44 13.26
CA THR A 829 -20.93 -5.60 12.28
C THR A 829 -21.03 -7.05 11.80
N THR A 830 -19.89 -7.74 11.74
CA THR A 830 -19.73 -9.19 11.86
C THR A 830 -18.54 -9.46 12.79
N PHE A 831 -18.39 -10.67 13.29
CA PHE A 831 -17.95 -10.84 14.66
C PHE A 831 -16.47 -11.16 14.83
N TYR A 832 -15.92 -10.68 15.95
CA TYR A 832 -14.51 -10.37 16.19
C TYR A 832 -13.53 -11.53 16.06
N THR A 833 -14.03 -12.76 16.15
CA THR A 833 -13.22 -13.94 16.43
C THR A 833 -13.44 -15.08 15.44
N GLY A 834 -14.17 -14.84 14.35
CA GLY A 834 -14.68 -15.93 13.50
C GLY A 834 -15.83 -16.71 14.12
N LEU A 835 -16.26 -16.36 15.34
CA LEU A 835 -17.51 -16.80 15.95
C LEU A 835 -18.55 -15.70 15.79
N ALA A 836 -19.66 -16.00 15.12
CA ALA A 836 -20.83 -15.14 15.09
C ALA A 836 -21.69 -15.30 16.37
N PRO A 837 -22.50 -14.29 16.76
CA PRO A 837 -23.37 -14.31 17.89
C PRO A 837 -24.33 -15.42 17.67
N GLN A 838 -24.64 -15.98 18.80
CA GLN A 838 -25.56 -17.05 18.90
C GLN A 838 -26.93 -16.53 18.55
N THR A 839 -27.65 -17.33 17.80
CA THR A 839 -29.09 -17.18 17.73
C THR A 839 -29.64 -17.97 18.90
N VAL A 840 -29.97 -17.25 19.96
CA VAL A 840 -30.59 -17.82 21.15
C VAL A 840 -32.08 -17.93 20.87
N ARG A 841 -32.60 -19.16 20.76
CA ARG A 841 -34.04 -19.42 20.58
C ARG A 841 -34.50 -20.57 21.47
N SER A 842 -35.74 -20.50 21.93
CA SER A 842 -36.36 -21.53 22.76
C SER A 842 -36.71 -22.82 22.01
N ASP A 843 -36.60 -22.81 20.68
CA ASP A 843 -36.80 -23.96 19.79
C ASP A 843 -35.46 -24.49 19.23
N ALA A 844 -34.34 -24.11 19.85
CA ALA A 844 -33.03 -24.54 19.40
C ALA A 844 -32.85 -26.07 19.59
N PRO A 845 -31.91 -26.67 18.84
CA PRO A 845 -31.64 -28.10 18.91
C PRO A 845 -31.11 -28.49 20.28
N VAL A 846 -31.55 -29.65 20.77
CA VAL A 846 -31.08 -30.21 22.05
C VAL A 846 -29.59 -30.60 21.99
N ILE A 847 -29.07 -30.90 20.79
CA ILE A 847 -27.69 -31.37 20.55
C ILE A 847 -26.75 -30.22 20.12
N PRO A 848 -25.44 -30.32 20.38
CA PRO A 848 -24.44 -29.39 19.87
C PRO A 848 -24.52 -29.21 18.36
N THR A 849 -24.92 -28.01 17.91
CA THR A 849 -25.03 -27.67 16.47
C THR A 849 -24.24 -26.40 16.15
N ALA A 850 -23.43 -26.44 15.09
CA ALA A 850 -22.77 -25.27 14.52
C ALA A 850 -23.04 -25.10 13.02
N SER A 851 -23.12 -23.85 12.58
CA SER A 851 -23.04 -23.48 11.16
C SER A 851 -21.65 -22.99 10.82
N LEU A 852 -21.11 -23.37 9.65
CA LEU A 852 -19.82 -22.89 9.16
C LEU A 852 -19.95 -22.33 7.73
N ALA A 853 -19.68 -21.04 7.59
CA ALA A 853 -19.66 -20.36 6.31
C ALA A 853 -18.21 -20.17 5.83
N PHE A 854 -17.87 -20.64 4.63
CA PHE A 854 -16.50 -20.54 4.09
C PHE A 854 -16.15 -19.16 3.50
N GLY A 855 -17.14 -18.27 3.39
CA GLY A 855 -17.01 -16.95 2.77
C GLY A 855 -17.94 -16.78 1.56
N SER A 856 -17.80 -15.65 0.85
CA SER A 856 -18.74 -15.26 -0.22
C SER A 856 -18.53 -16.06 -1.50
N VAL A 857 -19.62 -16.50 -2.14
CA VAL A 857 -19.60 -17.09 -3.50
C VAL A 857 -19.02 -16.17 -4.57
N LEU A 858 -18.98 -14.86 -4.31
CA LEU A 858 -18.44 -13.85 -5.21
C LEU A 858 -16.91 -13.70 -5.10
N ASN A 859 -16.27 -14.35 -4.10
CA ASN A 859 -14.83 -14.28 -3.92
C ASN A 859 -14.09 -15.24 -4.87
N GLU A 860 -13.25 -14.69 -5.76
CA GLU A 860 -12.47 -15.50 -6.71
C GLU A 860 -11.47 -16.44 -6.05
N ASN A 861 -10.88 -16.07 -4.91
CA ASN A 861 -9.90 -16.89 -4.21
C ASN A 861 -10.57 -18.08 -3.54
N LEU A 862 -11.72 -17.89 -2.87
CA LEU A 862 -12.53 -19.00 -2.36
C LEU A 862 -13.02 -19.89 -3.51
N ALA A 863 -13.44 -19.32 -4.64
CA ALA A 863 -13.84 -20.11 -5.80
C ALA A 863 -12.69 -20.96 -6.40
N LYS A 864 -11.43 -20.50 -6.29
CA LYS A 864 -10.24 -21.30 -6.62
C LYS A 864 -9.97 -22.37 -5.56
N ASP A 865 -9.98 -22.01 -4.28
CA ASP A 865 -9.78 -22.93 -3.16
C ASP A 865 -10.79 -24.09 -3.21
N LEU A 866 -12.06 -23.80 -3.53
CA LEU A 866 -13.12 -24.80 -3.69
C LEU A 866 -12.90 -25.75 -4.87
N LYS A 867 -12.02 -25.42 -5.82
CA LYS A 867 -11.67 -26.30 -6.96
C LYS A 867 -10.37 -27.05 -6.72
N ASP A 868 -9.50 -26.54 -5.84
CA ASP A 868 -8.21 -27.13 -5.51
C ASP A 868 -8.38 -28.32 -4.54
N PRO A 869 -8.00 -29.55 -4.93
CA PRO A 869 -8.09 -30.72 -4.07
C PRO A 869 -7.32 -30.57 -2.74
N ALA A 870 -6.16 -29.89 -2.74
CA ALA A 870 -5.36 -29.71 -1.53
C ALA A 870 -6.08 -28.79 -0.53
N MET A 871 -6.75 -27.76 -1.02
CA MET A 871 -7.57 -26.87 -0.19
C MET A 871 -8.87 -27.55 0.27
N GLN A 872 -9.50 -28.38 -0.57
CA GLN A 872 -10.65 -29.19 -0.16
C GLN A 872 -10.30 -30.14 0.99
N GLU A 873 -9.15 -30.81 0.91
CA GLU A 873 -8.62 -31.66 1.99
C GLU A 873 -8.41 -30.87 3.27
N LYS A 874 -7.79 -29.69 3.14
CA LYS A 874 -7.51 -28.79 4.25
C LYS A 874 -8.77 -28.33 4.98
N TRP A 875 -9.83 -27.97 4.25
CA TRP A 875 -11.14 -27.64 4.81
C TRP A 875 -11.77 -28.83 5.52
N ALA A 876 -11.72 -30.02 4.89
CA ALA A 876 -12.31 -31.22 5.46
C ALA A 876 -11.64 -31.60 6.80
N LEU A 877 -10.30 -31.60 6.83
CA LEU A 877 -9.55 -31.86 8.05
C LEU A 877 -9.84 -30.81 9.14
N ALA A 878 -9.99 -29.54 8.77
CA ALA A 878 -10.33 -28.49 9.75
C ALA A 878 -11.67 -28.76 10.43
N ILE A 879 -12.69 -29.14 9.66
CA ILE A 879 -14.02 -29.47 10.20
C ILE A 879 -13.94 -30.67 11.14
N VAL A 880 -13.28 -31.75 10.70
CA VAL A 880 -13.16 -32.99 11.50
C VAL A 880 -12.41 -32.74 12.80
N ASP A 881 -11.29 -32.02 12.76
CA ASP A 881 -10.51 -31.73 13.96
C ASP A 881 -11.25 -30.82 14.94
N GLY A 882 -12.09 -29.90 14.44
CA GLY A 882 -12.95 -29.09 15.29
C GLY A 882 -14.02 -29.90 16.02
N ILE A 883 -14.64 -30.87 15.33
CA ILE A 883 -15.59 -31.82 15.94
C ILE A 883 -14.88 -32.70 16.98
N ALA A 884 -13.74 -33.27 16.61
CA ALA A 884 -12.92 -34.10 17.50
C ALA A 884 -12.49 -33.33 18.75
N SER A 885 -12.15 -32.05 18.62
CA SER A 885 -11.77 -31.19 19.74
C SER A 885 -12.89 -30.99 20.76
N MET A 886 -14.14 -30.85 20.32
CA MET A 886 -15.29 -30.77 21.22
C MET A 886 -15.56 -32.10 21.92
N LEU A 887 -15.54 -33.22 21.19
CA LEU A 887 -15.80 -34.55 21.76
C LEU A 887 -14.72 -34.99 22.74
N ARG A 888 -13.46 -34.59 22.51
CA ARG A 888 -12.35 -34.78 23.45
C ARG A 888 -12.64 -34.18 24.82
N GLN A 889 -13.37 -33.06 24.85
CA GLN A 889 -13.78 -32.40 26.09
C GLN A 889 -15.12 -32.92 26.63
N ASN A 890 -15.88 -33.67 25.83
CA ASN A 890 -17.20 -34.19 26.16
C ASN A 890 -17.36 -35.67 25.74
N PRO A 891 -16.51 -36.59 26.24
CA PRO A 891 -16.51 -37.99 25.82
C PRO A 891 -17.84 -38.71 26.07
N GLN A 892 -18.61 -38.28 27.07
CA GLN A 892 -19.94 -38.79 27.39
C GLN A 892 -20.94 -38.66 26.23
N LEU A 893 -20.81 -37.62 25.39
CA LEU A 893 -21.70 -37.42 24.24
C LEU A 893 -21.48 -38.47 23.15
N ALA A 894 -20.28 -39.05 23.06
CA ALA A 894 -20.00 -40.18 22.18
C ALA A 894 -20.48 -41.52 22.79
N ALA A 895 -20.41 -41.65 24.13
CA ALA A 895 -20.82 -42.85 24.84
C ALA A 895 -22.36 -43.01 24.92
N ASP A 896 -23.09 -41.93 25.19
CA ASP A 896 -24.56 -41.94 25.30
C ASP A 896 -25.22 -42.29 23.95
N SER A 897 -24.60 -41.89 22.83
CA SER A 897 -25.03 -42.30 21.49
C SER A 897 -24.80 -43.79 21.21
N ALA A 898 -23.78 -44.41 21.80
CA ALA A 898 -23.54 -45.84 21.67
C ALA A 898 -24.55 -46.68 22.48
N LEU A 899 -25.04 -46.14 23.61
CA LEU A 899 -26.02 -46.80 24.48
C LEU A 899 -27.46 -46.69 23.98
N ALA A 900 -27.82 -45.66 23.21
CA ALA A 900 -29.16 -45.54 22.61
C ALA A 900 -29.50 -46.63 21.58
N GLY A 901 -28.50 -47.40 21.11
CA GLY A 901 -28.68 -48.58 20.25
C GLY A 901 -28.94 -49.89 21.00
N GLY A 902 -28.90 -49.90 22.34
CA GLY A 902 -29.16 -51.06 23.18
C GLY A 902 -30.30 -50.76 24.16
N GLY A 903 -31.41 -51.48 24.03
CA GLY A 903 -32.55 -51.29 24.92
C GLY A 903 -32.21 -51.55 26.39
N THR A 904 -32.84 -50.72 27.23
CA THR A 904 -33.14 -50.84 28.67
C THR A 904 -32.20 -50.19 29.70
N ASP A 905 -32.87 -49.28 30.42
CA ASP A 905 -32.90 -49.03 31.86
C ASP A 905 -32.16 -47.82 32.46
N SER A 906 -33.00 -46.93 32.99
CA SER A 906 -32.69 -45.74 33.76
C SER A 906 -32.17 -46.11 35.14
N SER A 907 -30.97 -45.64 35.48
CA SER A 907 -30.62 -45.04 36.79
C SER A 907 -29.11 -45.07 36.96
N LEU A 908 -28.52 -43.89 37.19
CA LEU A 908 -27.50 -43.61 38.22
C LEU A 908 -26.90 -42.24 37.92
N SER A 909 -27.45 -41.24 38.62
CA SER A 909 -26.78 -39.97 38.87
C SER A 909 -25.52 -40.24 39.70
N ASP A 910 -24.35 -39.86 39.20
CA ASP A 910 -23.23 -39.55 40.08
C ASP A 910 -22.42 -38.37 39.53
N SER A 911 -22.68 -37.22 40.11
CA SER A 911 -21.96 -35.97 39.91
C SER A 911 -20.72 -35.94 40.80
N SER A 912 -19.57 -36.45 40.36
CA SER A 912 -18.28 -36.17 41.03
C SER A 912 -17.04 -36.56 40.21
N ALA A 913 -16.82 -35.95 39.04
CA ALA A 913 -15.51 -36.02 38.37
C ALA A 913 -15.30 -34.89 37.33
N TYR A 914 -15.53 -33.63 37.69
CA TYR A 914 -15.15 -32.49 36.83
C TYR A 914 -14.51 -31.40 37.68
N SER A 915 -13.18 -31.49 37.86
CA SER A 915 -12.35 -30.45 38.47
C SER A 915 -10.86 -30.69 38.15
N ALA A 916 -10.49 -30.73 36.88
CA ALA A 916 -9.07 -30.73 36.49
C ALA A 916 -8.72 -29.85 35.28
N TYR A 917 -9.69 -29.16 34.68
CA TYR A 917 -9.42 -28.18 33.60
C TYR A 917 -10.21 -26.87 33.74
N SER A 918 -10.68 -26.55 34.95
CA SER A 918 -11.19 -25.22 35.29
C SER A 918 -10.42 -24.67 36.50
N ALA A 919 -9.74 -23.54 36.29
CA ALA A 919 -9.30 -22.56 37.29
C ALA A 919 -8.98 -23.10 38.70
N SER A 920 -7.69 -23.23 39.01
CA SER A 920 -7.23 -23.10 40.39
C SER A 920 -7.48 -21.65 40.84
N SER A 921 -8.57 -21.48 41.58
CA SER A 921 -8.94 -20.29 42.31
C SER A 921 -8.16 -20.22 43.62
N VAL A 922 -7.23 -19.28 43.75
CA VAL A 922 -6.91 -18.61 45.02
C VAL A 922 -6.46 -17.18 44.68
N TYR A 923 -7.32 -16.22 45.03
CA TYR A 923 -7.11 -14.76 45.23
C TYR A 923 -6.06 -13.99 44.39
#